data_AF-A0A3N0YND3-F1
#
_entry.id   AF-A0A3N0YND3-F1
#
_cell.length_a   1.000
_cell.length_b   1.000
_cell.length_c   1.000
_cell.angle_alpha   90.00
_cell.angle_beta   90.00
_cell.angle_gamma   90.00
#
_symmetry.space_group_name_H-M   'P 1'
#
loop_
_entity.id
_entity.type
_entity.pdbx_description
1 polymer ?
#
loop_
_entity_poly.entity_id
_entity_poly.type
_entity_poly.pdbx_seq_one_letter_code
_entity_poly.pdbx_strand_id
1 'polypeptide(L)'
;MSASAAKVSRKEQNSNHDGADETSEKEQQEAIEHIDEVQNEIDRLNEQASEEILKVEQKYNKLRQPFFQKRSELIAKIPNFWVTTFVNHPQVSALLGEEDEEALHYLTRVEVTEFEDIKSGYRIDFYFDENPYFENKVLSKEFHLNESGDPSSKSTEIKWKAGKDLTKRTGQTQNKAGKKRQHEEPESFFTWFTDHSDAGADELGEVIKDDIWPNPLQYYLVPDMDDEEGEGEEDDDEEEEEGLEDIDEEGDEDEGEEDEEEDDGEDGERSCQTRPVHTAEAETQAKDVLENSTQTQDQISQTLSLDRDISDFPGLVDFLHRVEDVVIRELVKNSKSHAFDGFEVNWEDQNESVSCMYRLQHADAQERGLQVTSVSWNCTGSVIACGFGRVDDGDWSNEKAYVCTWNLDRQNLNPVRPDVTIDVATPIMCLCFHPVRPSVVAGGLYSGEVVVWDTSRSQDLILAHTGMSADTHREPVYQVNWAPGARRGEFVVLSAGSGGRVLLWTMDGAEAKLTLSSGYALVPQQMPQSGAASKTRGTTTIGVTSVALSPWDLDTFLVGSEGGLVLKCSFSSETVAAVPPDGESVTLRAPMQFSFSPRGGPIHSVHFSPFHRNLFVSVGTDGLAHLHSVLQPRPLLSLRVSDSYVFWVRWSPTRPLVFAAVTGQGLVQMFDLGRRSLRPTATIDQNTGGQPAYCLEFNPKHTNLMAVGNADGSVNIWQLSAELTEQGAKETAILEQLANEVTD
;
A
#
# COMPACT_ATOMS: atom_id res chain seq x y z
N MET A 1 -21.41 26.32 31.17
CA MET A 1 -22.70 26.67 31.82
C MET A 1 -23.48 25.39 32.02
N SER A 2 -24.11 25.21 33.19
CA SER A 2 -24.86 24.01 33.55
C SER A 2 -26.19 23.90 32.78
N ALA A 3 -26.39 22.83 32.01
CA ALA A 3 -27.68 22.42 31.44
C ALA A 3 -27.81 20.88 31.58
N SER A 4 -28.42 20.38 32.66
CA SER A 4 -29.82 19.93 32.76
C SER A 4 -30.17 18.70 31.92
N ALA A 5 -29.89 17.50 32.46
CA ALA A 5 -30.32 16.22 31.91
C ALA A 5 -31.83 15.99 32.09
N ALA A 6 -32.49 15.59 30.99
CA ALA A 6 -33.91 15.29 30.93
C ALA A 6 -34.29 14.01 31.70
N LYS A 7 -35.43 14.06 32.40
CA LYS A 7 -36.03 12.98 33.18
C LYS A 7 -36.54 11.84 32.30
N VAL A 8 -36.08 10.62 32.53
CA VAL A 8 -36.74 9.38 32.08
C VAL A 8 -37.54 8.79 33.26
N SER A 9 -38.84 8.64 33.06
CA SER A 9 -39.80 8.08 34.04
C SER A 9 -39.69 6.57 34.12
N ARG A 10 -39.36 6.03 35.31
CA ARG A 10 -39.33 4.58 35.57
C ARG A 10 -40.52 4.18 36.44
N LYS A 11 -41.37 3.30 35.89
CA LYS A 11 -42.51 2.65 36.56
C LYS A 11 -42.01 1.76 37.69
N GLU A 12 -42.58 1.94 38.88
CA GLU A 12 -42.32 1.15 40.08
C GLU A 12 -42.70 -0.33 39.93
N GLN A 13 -41.78 -1.22 40.32
CA GLN A 13 -42.12 -2.53 40.89
C GLN A 13 -41.25 -2.74 42.16
N ASN A 14 -41.93 -2.80 43.30
CA ASN A 14 -41.38 -3.04 44.63
C ASN A 14 -40.69 -4.42 44.76
N SER A 15 -39.42 -4.46 45.19
CA SER A 15 -38.92 -5.48 46.11
C SER A 15 -37.63 -5.05 46.82
N ASN A 16 -37.73 -4.85 48.13
CA ASN A 16 -36.68 -4.65 49.14
C ASN A 16 -35.22 -5.02 48.76
N HIS A 17 -34.36 -4.00 48.52
CA HIS A 17 -32.90 -4.08 48.78
C HIS A 17 -32.23 -2.68 48.92
N ASP A 18 -32.75 -1.80 49.78
CA ASP A 18 -32.30 -0.39 49.91
C ASP A 18 -31.03 -0.21 50.75
N GLY A 19 -29.87 -0.65 50.25
CA GLY A 19 -28.60 -0.32 50.91
C GLY A 19 -27.34 -0.44 50.06
N ALA A 20 -27.43 -0.96 48.84
CA ALA A 20 -26.28 -1.12 47.94
C ALA A 20 -26.28 -0.10 46.77
N ASP A 21 -27.45 0.36 46.31
CA ASP A 21 -27.58 1.25 45.15
C ASP A 21 -27.14 2.69 45.42
N GLU A 22 -27.40 3.26 46.61
CA GLU A 22 -26.99 4.65 46.94
C GLU A 22 -25.46 4.82 46.96
N THR A 23 -24.72 3.76 47.31
CA THR A 23 -23.25 3.74 47.26
C THR A 23 -22.72 3.78 45.83
N SER A 24 -23.41 3.10 44.90
CA SER A 24 -23.00 3.03 43.49
C SER A 24 -23.22 4.36 42.75
N GLU A 25 -24.31 5.07 43.06
CA GLU A 25 -24.60 6.38 42.45
C GLU A 25 -23.62 7.46 42.93
N LYS A 26 -23.19 7.38 44.19
CA LYS A 26 -22.19 8.31 44.74
C LYS A 26 -20.80 8.07 44.16
N GLU A 27 -20.41 6.81 43.98
CA GLU A 27 -19.15 6.45 43.30
C GLU A 27 -19.15 6.90 41.83
N GLN A 28 -20.30 6.83 41.13
CA GLN A 28 -20.43 7.36 39.78
C GLN A 28 -20.29 8.89 39.72
N GLN A 29 -20.90 9.62 40.65
CA GLN A 29 -20.79 11.08 40.69
C GLN A 29 -19.35 11.53 40.99
N GLU A 30 -18.67 10.85 41.93
CA GLU A 30 -17.25 11.10 42.22
C GLU A 30 -16.36 10.77 41.00
N ALA A 31 -16.68 9.73 40.22
CA ALA A 31 -15.95 9.41 39.00
C ALA A 31 -16.13 10.49 37.91
N ILE A 32 -17.34 11.04 37.75
CA ILE A 32 -17.63 12.12 36.79
C ILE A 32 -16.87 13.40 37.15
N GLU A 33 -16.80 13.77 38.43
CA GLU A 33 -16.03 14.93 38.89
C GLU A 33 -14.53 14.76 38.62
N HIS A 34 -13.97 13.57 38.86
CA HIS A 34 -12.58 13.30 38.51
C HIS A 34 -12.32 13.33 37.00
N ILE A 35 -13.28 12.89 36.17
CA ILE A 35 -13.17 12.99 34.71
C ILE A 35 -13.15 14.45 34.27
N ASP A 36 -13.98 15.32 34.84
CA ASP A 36 -13.98 16.76 34.55
C ASP A 36 -12.67 17.43 34.97
N GLU A 37 -12.10 17.06 36.11
CA GLU A 37 -10.78 17.54 36.54
C GLU A 37 -9.67 17.12 35.55
N VAL A 38 -9.67 15.85 35.12
CA VAL A 38 -8.72 15.35 34.11
C VAL A 38 -8.92 16.06 32.76
N GLN A 39 -10.16 16.31 32.34
CA GLN A 39 -10.45 17.02 31.10
C GLN A 39 -9.90 18.46 31.14
N ASN A 40 -10.08 19.17 32.27
CA ASN A 40 -9.50 20.50 32.46
C ASN A 40 -7.96 20.50 32.41
N GLU A 41 -7.30 19.42 32.86
CA GLU A 41 -5.84 19.29 32.72
C GLU A 41 -5.41 19.03 31.27
N ILE A 42 -6.17 18.22 30.53
CA ILE A 42 -5.95 17.99 29.08
C ILE A 42 -6.11 19.31 28.32
N ASP A 43 -7.13 20.11 28.61
CA ASP A 43 -7.37 21.38 27.93
C ASP A 43 -6.23 22.39 28.18
N ARG A 44 -5.68 22.42 29.41
CA ARG A 44 -4.49 23.24 29.72
C ARG A 44 -3.26 22.78 28.95
N LEU A 45 -3.07 21.47 28.79
CA LEU A 45 -1.99 20.90 27.98
C LEU A 45 -2.16 21.24 26.49
N ASN A 46 -3.38 21.18 25.97
CA ASN A 46 -3.69 21.53 24.58
C ASN A 46 -3.44 23.01 24.28
N GLU A 47 -3.76 23.93 25.20
CA GLU A 47 -3.44 25.36 25.03
C GLU A 47 -1.91 25.60 25.05
N GLN A 48 -1.17 24.91 25.93
CA GLN A 48 0.29 24.96 25.93
C GLN A 48 0.90 24.44 24.63
N ALA A 49 0.40 23.31 24.11
CA ALA A 49 0.82 22.76 22.83
C ALA A 49 0.54 23.74 21.68
N SER A 50 -0.64 24.37 21.66
CA SER A 50 -1.02 25.38 20.66
C SER A 50 -0.07 26.58 20.65
N GLU A 51 0.31 27.10 21.83
CA GLU A 51 1.28 28.20 21.94
C GLU A 51 2.68 27.82 21.43
N GLU A 52 3.09 26.57 21.64
CA GLU A 52 4.38 26.07 21.14
C GLU A 52 4.38 25.89 19.61
N ILE A 53 3.30 25.34 19.05
CA ILE A 53 3.11 25.20 17.60
C ILE A 53 3.18 26.57 16.93
N LEU A 54 2.46 27.57 17.44
CA LEU A 54 2.49 28.94 16.91
C LEU A 54 3.91 29.54 16.89
N LYS A 55 4.68 29.35 17.98
CA LYS A 55 6.07 29.85 18.05
C LYS A 55 6.97 29.16 17.02
N VAL A 56 6.74 27.87 16.78
CA VAL A 56 7.48 27.07 15.79
C VAL A 56 7.12 27.52 14.37
N GLU A 57 5.85 27.67 14.04
CA GLU A 57 5.38 28.14 12.73
C GLU A 57 5.90 29.55 12.42
N GLN A 58 5.76 30.51 13.34
CA GLN A 58 6.31 31.87 13.15
C GLN A 58 7.82 31.87 12.89
N LYS A 59 8.56 30.97 13.55
CA LYS A 59 10.00 30.82 13.33
C LYS A 59 10.29 30.27 11.93
N TYR A 60 9.60 29.21 11.52
CA TYR A 60 9.84 28.58 10.22
C TYR A 60 9.30 29.40 9.05
N ASN A 61 8.22 30.15 9.20
CA ASN A 61 7.72 31.08 8.18
C ASN A 61 8.76 32.18 7.88
N LYS A 62 9.39 32.75 8.91
CA LYS A 62 10.51 33.70 8.74
C LYS A 62 11.72 33.07 8.07
N LEU A 63 12.02 31.80 8.37
CA LEU A 63 13.13 31.07 7.76
C LEU A 63 12.84 30.68 6.29
N ARG A 64 11.58 30.40 5.94
CA ARG A 64 11.15 30.03 4.57
C ARG A 64 11.09 31.23 3.62
N GLN A 65 10.77 32.42 4.12
CA GLN A 65 10.66 33.66 3.33
C GLN A 65 11.82 33.92 2.34
N PRO A 66 13.11 33.84 2.72
CA PRO A 66 14.21 34.04 1.76
C PRO A 66 14.26 32.97 0.66
N PHE A 67 13.81 31.74 0.94
CA PHE A 67 13.75 30.66 -0.05
C PHE A 67 12.59 30.88 -1.02
N PHE A 68 11.42 31.30 -0.53
CA PHE A 68 10.31 31.68 -1.41
C PHE A 68 10.67 32.86 -2.31
N GLN A 69 11.32 33.89 -1.78
CA GLN A 69 11.80 35.02 -2.58
C GLN A 69 12.79 34.57 -3.66
N LYS A 70 13.77 33.71 -3.30
CA LYS A 70 14.71 33.14 -4.27
C LYS A 70 14.02 32.28 -5.32
N ARG A 71 12.99 31.52 -4.95
CA ARG A 71 12.18 30.71 -5.87
C ARG A 71 11.42 31.61 -6.84
N SER A 72 10.76 32.66 -6.35
CA SER A 72 10.03 33.62 -7.19
C SER A 72 10.96 34.32 -8.20
N GLU A 73 12.20 34.65 -7.82
CA GLU A 73 13.19 35.22 -8.74
C GLU A 73 13.67 34.25 -9.83
N LEU A 74 13.61 32.94 -9.59
CA LEU A 74 13.92 31.91 -10.59
C LEU A 74 12.72 31.65 -11.51
N ILE A 75 11.52 31.54 -10.93
CA ILE A 75 10.27 31.34 -11.67
C ILE A 75 10.03 32.50 -12.64
N ALA A 76 10.29 33.74 -12.23
CA ALA A 76 10.13 34.92 -13.09
C ALA A 76 11.01 34.91 -14.38
N LYS A 77 11.96 33.97 -14.50
CA LYS A 77 12.78 33.78 -15.70
C LYS A 77 12.22 32.73 -16.67
N ILE A 78 11.20 31.99 -16.24
CA ILE A 78 10.56 30.92 -17.01
C ILE A 78 9.24 31.50 -17.56
N PRO A 79 9.13 31.70 -18.88
CA PRO A 79 7.89 32.18 -19.47
C PRO A 79 6.77 31.14 -19.30
N ASN A 80 5.54 31.61 -19.16
CA ASN A 80 4.33 30.79 -19.02
C ASN A 80 4.31 29.85 -17.81
N PHE A 81 5.21 30.00 -16.84
CA PHE A 81 5.32 29.07 -15.73
C PHE A 81 3.99 28.88 -14.99
N TRP A 82 3.35 29.97 -14.55
CA TRP A 82 2.14 29.89 -13.73
C TRP A 82 0.91 29.40 -14.49
N VAL A 83 0.73 29.80 -15.75
CA VAL A 83 -0.37 29.29 -16.57
C VAL A 83 -0.22 27.80 -16.82
N THR A 84 0.98 27.32 -17.18
CA THR A 84 1.24 25.88 -17.35
C THR A 84 1.04 25.12 -16.03
N THR A 85 1.49 25.67 -14.91
CA THR A 85 1.26 25.09 -13.57
C THR A 85 -0.24 24.95 -13.26
N PHE A 86 -1.07 25.94 -13.61
CA PHE A 86 -2.52 25.91 -13.32
C PHE A 86 -3.28 24.99 -14.28
N VAL A 87 -2.93 24.98 -15.57
CA VAL A 87 -3.52 24.09 -16.58
C VAL A 87 -3.18 22.62 -16.30
N ASN A 88 -2.00 22.33 -15.77
CA ASN A 88 -1.61 20.96 -15.42
C ASN A 88 -2.13 20.49 -14.05
N HIS A 89 -2.77 21.36 -13.27
CA HIS A 89 -3.31 21.00 -11.96
C HIS A 89 -4.74 20.49 -12.10
N PRO A 90 -5.07 19.24 -11.69
CA PRO A 90 -6.37 18.62 -11.94
C PRO A 90 -7.56 19.49 -11.54
N GLN A 91 -7.59 19.98 -10.29
CA GLN A 91 -8.71 20.78 -9.78
C GLN A 91 -8.77 22.22 -10.31
N VAL A 92 -7.62 22.82 -10.68
CA VAL A 92 -7.62 24.21 -11.19
C VAL A 92 -7.96 24.21 -12.67
N SER A 93 -7.43 23.26 -13.43
CA SER A 93 -7.68 23.10 -14.86
C SER A 93 -9.17 22.96 -15.19
N ALA A 94 -9.92 22.25 -14.34
CA ALA A 94 -11.37 22.10 -14.46
C ALA A 94 -12.15 23.43 -14.35
N LEU A 95 -11.53 24.47 -13.78
CA LEU A 95 -12.10 25.80 -13.59
C LEU A 95 -11.59 26.83 -14.62
N LEU A 96 -10.72 26.43 -15.56
CA LEU A 96 -10.18 27.32 -16.58
C LEU A 96 -10.94 27.15 -17.90
N GLY A 97 -11.61 28.21 -18.34
CA GLY A 97 -12.04 28.32 -19.73
C GLY A 97 -10.90 28.74 -20.67
N GLU A 98 -11.09 28.57 -21.98
CA GLU A 98 -10.12 28.98 -23.01
C GLU A 98 -9.71 30.47 -22.88
N GLU A 99 -10.69 31.36 -22.63
CA GLU A 99 -10.40 32.79 -22.44
C GLU A 99 -9.70 33.10 -21.09
N ASP A 100 -9.85 32.23 -20.08
CA ASP A 100 -9.16 32.37 -18.79
C ASP A 100 -7.67 32.04 -18.94
N GLU A 101 -7.35 30.98 -19.69
CA GLU A 101 -5.96 30.61 -20.01
C GLU A 101 -5.25 31.75 -20.76
N GLU A 102 -5.93 32.36 -21.73
CA GLU A 102 -5.40 33.54 -22.45
C GLU A 102 -5.09 34.73 -21.52
N ALA A 103 -5.91 34.95 -20.48
CA ALA A 103 -5.65 35.96 -19.48
C ALA A 103 -4.52 35.55 -18.51
N LEU A 104 -4.47 34.27 -18.13
CA LEU A 104 -3.44 33.69 -17.25
C LEU A 104 -2.06 33.62 -17.91
N HIS A 105 -1.95 33.63 -19.24
CA HIS A 105 -0.66 33.82 -19.92
C HIS A 105 0.10 35.08 -19.49
N TYR A 106 -0.61 36.10 -19.00
CA TYR A 106 -0.01 37.33 -18.48
C TYR A 106 0.32 37.26 -16.98
N LEU A 107 0.07 36.13 -16.32
CA LEU A 107 0.37 35.89 -14.91
C LEU A 107 1.87 35.64 -14.72
N THR A 108 2.53 36.61 -14.09
CA THR A 108 4.00 36.61 -13.90
C THR A 108 4.43 36.04 -12.57
N ARG A 109 3.61 36.21 -11.53
CA ARG A 109 3.90 35.80 -10.15
C ARG A 109 2.61 35.51 -9.41
N VAL A 110 2.63 34.46 -8.62
CA VAL A 110 1.66 34.20 -7.54
C VAL A 110 2.42 34.26 -6.22
N GLU A 111 1.80 34.80 -5.18
CA GLU A 111 2.39 34.88 -3.84
C GLU A 111 1.33 34.65 -2.78
N VAL A 112 1.60 33.72 -1.87
CA VAL A 112 0.74 33.46 -0.71
C VAL A 112 1.40 34.02 0.54
N THR A 113 0.69 34.90 1.24
CA THR A 113 1.13 35.50 2.50
C THR A 113 0.18 35.13 3.61
N GLU A 114 0.68 34.41 4.61
CA GLU A 114 -0.02 34.18 5.88
C GLU A 114 0.10 35.42 6.77
N PHE A 115 -0.96 35.76 7.50
CA PHE A 115 -0.91 36.87 8.46
C PHE A 115 -0.10 36.51 9.72
N GLU A 116 0.31 37.50 10.52
CA GLU A 116 1.24 37.30 11.65
C GLU A 116 0.66 36.44 12.79
N ASP A 117 -0.67 36.31 12.84
CA ASP A 117 -1.42 35.45 13.75
C ASP A 117 -2.06 34.33 12.93
N ILE A 118 -1.86 33.07 13.35
CA ILE A 118 -2.39 31.85 12.71
C ILE A 118 -3.92 31.87 12.59
N LYS A 119 -4.59 32.71 13.39
CA LYS A 119 -6.04 32.90 13.39
C LYS A 119 -6.51 33.99 12.44
N SER A 120 -5.62 34.76 11.81
CA SER A 120 -6.03 35.90 10.98
C SER A 120 -6.26 35.53 9.51
N GLY A 121 -5.90 34.31 9.09
CA GLY A 121 -6.07 33.80 7.72
C GLY A 121 -4.88 34.06 6.80
N TYR A 122 -5.13 34.17 5.49
CA TYR A 122 -4.09 34.30 4.47
C TYR A 122 -4.54 35.14 3.27
N ARG A 123 -3.59 35.59 2.46
CA ARG A 123 -3.83 36.33 1.21
C ARG A 123 -3.08 35.70 0.05
N ILE A 124 -3.73 35.59 -1.09
CA ILE A 124 -3.14 35.16 -2.35
C ILE A 124 -3.11 36.35 -3.32
N ASP A 125 -1.92 36.73 -3.77
CA ASP A 125 -1.66 37.83 -4.70
C ASP A 125 -1.23 37.30 -6.08
N PHE A 126 -1.97 37.65 -7.12
CA PHE A 126 -1.72 37.32 -8.52
C PHE A 126 -1.23 38.56 -9.28
N TYR A 127 -0.01 38.51 -9.81
CA TYR A 127 0.64 39.64 -10.47
C TYR A 127 0.61 39.47 -12.00
N PHE A 128 0.01 40.42 -12.68
CA PHE A 128 -0.15 40.40 -14.13
C PHE A 128 0.67 41.48 -14.83
N ASP A 129 1.23 41.13 -15.98
CA ASP A 129 1.71 42.11 -16.96
C ASP A 129 0.53 42.83 -17.64
N GLU A 130 0.83 43.87 -18.41
CA GLU A 130 -0.20 44.59 -19.18
C GLU A 130 -0.90 43.63 -20.16
N ASN A 131 -2.18 43.37 -19.91
CA ASN A 131 -2.98 42.38 -20.66
C ASN A 131 -4.23 43.00 -21.30
N PRO A 132 -4.87 42.34 -22.30
CA PRO A 132 -6.06 42.87 -22.98
C PRO A 132 -7.37 42.86 -22.17
N TYR A 133 -7.44 42.15 -21.04
CA TYR A 133 -8.70 41.84 -20.36
C TYR A 133 -9.06 42.84 -19.27
N PHE A 134 -8.10 43.20 -18.41
CA PHE A 134 -8.34 44.13 -17.29
C PHE A 134 -7.18 45.11 -17.08
N GLU A 135 -7.40 46.14 -16.26
CA GLU A 135 -6.39 47.17 -15.92
C GLU A 135 -5.56 46.83 -14.67
N ASN A 136 -6.02 45.89 -13.85
CA ASN A 136 -5.36 45.50 -12.61
C ASN A 136 -3.96 44.90 -12.89
N LYS A 137 -2.96 45.36 -12.16
CA LYS A 137 -1.62 44.74 -12.14
C LYS A 137 -1.50 43.63 -11.10
N VAL A 138 -2.34 43.71 -10.07
CA VAL A 138 -2.41 42.71 -8.99
C VAL A 138 -3.87 42.45 -8.70
N LEU A 139 -4.25 41.18 -8.64
CA LEU A 139 -5.52 40.72 -8.09
C LEU A 139 -5.22 39.96 -6.80
N SER A 140 -5.91 40.32 -5.73
CA SER A 140 -5.73 39.71 -4.42
C SER A 140 -7.04 39.10 -3.93
N LYS A 141 -6.98 37.89 -3.37
CA LYS A 141 -8.05 37.26 -2.58
C LYS A 141 -7.53 37.06 -1.16
N GLU A 142 -8.23 37.61 -0.18
CA GLU A 142 -7.92 37.55 1.24
C GLU A 142 -8.97 36.71 1.97
N PHE A 143 -8.52 35.81 2.83
CA PHE A 143 -9.34 35.03 3.75
C PHE A 143 -9.03 35.49 5.17
N HIS A 144 -10.07 35.83 5.92
CA HIS A 144 -10.00 36.32 7.30
C HIS A 144 -10.94 35.48 8.17
N LEU A 145 -10.45 34.99 9.31
CA LEU A 145 -11.33 34.49 10.37
C LEU A 145 -11.61 35.63 11.35
N ASN A 146 -12.89 35.88 11.63
CA ASN A 146 -13.30 36.91 12.58
C ASN A 146 -13.07 36.46 14.05
N GLU A 147 -13.24 37.36 15.04
CA GLU A 147 -13.06 37.01 16.47
C GLU A 147 -14.04 35.92 16.95
N SER A 148 -15.12 35.66 16.20
CA SER A 148 -16.13 34.62 16.46
C SER A 148 -15.79 33.26 15.84
N GLY A 149 -14.80 33.20 14.94
CA GLY A 149 -14.41 31.98 14.21
C GLY A 149 -15.02 31.83 12.82
N ASP A 150 -15.89 32.74 12.36
CA ASP A 150 -16.48 32.63 11.03
C ASP A 150 -15.49 33.05 9.93
N PRO A 151 -15.30 32.24 8.89
CA PRO A 151 -14.48 32.58 7.74
C PRO A 151 -15.18 33.65 6.88
N SER A 152 -14.40 34.62 6.40
CA SER A 152 -14.86 35.65 5.48
C SER A 152 -13.79 35.90 4.42
N SER A 153 -14.21 36.13 3.17
CA SER A 153 -13.28 36.43 2.07
C SER A 153 -13.49 37.83 1.51
N LYS A 154 -12.42 38.44 1.01
CA LYS A 154 -12.41 39.75 0.34
C LYS A 154 -11.52 39.67 -0.89
N SER A 155 -12.00 40.21 -2.01
CA SER A 155 -11.24 40.24 -3.25
C SER A 155 -11.01 41.65 -3.75
N THR A 156 -9.99 41.79 -4.59
CA THR A 156 -9.79 42.98 -5.42
C THR A 156 -10.83 43.01 -6.54
N GLU A 157 -11.56 44.12 -6.66
CA GLU A 157 -12.48 44.33 -7.79
C GLU A 157 -11.72 44.37 -9.13
N ILE A 158 -12.14 43.52 -10.08
CA ILE A 158 -11.53 43.45 -11.40
C ILE A 158 -12.06 44.58 -12.29
N LYS A 159 -11.15 45.41 -12.80
CA LYS A 159 -11.45 46.51 -13.71
C LYS A 159 -11.35 46.04 -15.15
N TRP A 160 -12.40 45.38 -15.60
CA TRP A 160 -12.52 44.86 -16.96
C TRP A 160 -12.45 45.97 -18.02
N LYS A 161 -11.73 45.70 -19.10
CA LYS A 161 -11.73 46.53 -20.30
C LYS A 161 -13.02 46.28 -21.09
N ALA A 162 -13.40 47.26 -21.92
CA ALA A 162 -14.69 47.24 -22.60
C ALA A 162 -14.91 45.95 -23.43
N GLY A 163 -15.94 45.18 -23.06
CA GLY A 163 -16.31 43.93 -23.75
C GLY A 163 -15.39 42.73 -23.46
N LYS A 164 -14.58 42.79 -22.40
CA LYS A 164 -13.63 41.74 -21.99
C LYS A 164 -13.87 41.20 -20.58
N ASP A 165 -15.10 41.34 -20.11
CA ASP A 165 -15.52 40.80 -18.81
C ASP A 165 -15.77 39.29 -18.92
N LEU A 166 -14.79 38.50 -18.47
CA LEU A 166 -14.83 37.03 -18.55
C LEU A 166 -15.91 36.41 -17.66
N THR A 167 -16.43 37.17 -16.69
CA THR A 167 -17.51 36.70 -15.79
C THR A 167 -18.90 36.82 -16.42
N LYS A 168 -19.03 37.46 -17.60
CA LYS A 168 -20.33 37.71 -18.25
C LYS A 168 -20.42 37.03 -19.62
N ARG A 169 -21.13 35.89 -19.69
CA ARG A 169 -21.41 35.14 -20.94
C ARG A 169 -21.92 36.04 -22.08
N THR A 170 -21.17 36.13 -23.18
CA THR A 170 -21.65 36.73 -24.44
C THR A 170 -22.50 35.73 -25.25
N GLY A 171 -23.84 35.81 -25.10
CA GLY A 171 -24.81 35.55 -26.17
C GLY A 171 -25.33 34.12 -26.37
N GLN A 172 -26.30 33.68 -25.55
CA GLN A 172 -27.24 32.62 -25.95
C GLN A 172 -28.52 33.23 -26.56
N THR A 173 -28.63 33.17 -27.88
CA THR A 173 -29.91 33.24 -28.59
C THR A 173 -30.77 32.04 -28.17
N GLN A 174 -31.90 32.31 -27.52
CA GLN A 174 -32.90 31.31 -27.14
C GLN A 174 -33.36 30.52 -28.38
N ASN A 175 -33.13 29.20 -28.37
CA ASN A 175 -33.95 28.25 -29.11
C ASN A 175 -34.29 27.07 -28.19
N LYS A 176 -35.55 27.04 -27.78
CA LYS A 176 -36.19 25.90 -27.11
C LYS A 176 -36.31 24.73 -28.08
N ALA A 177 -35.71 23.59 -27.74
CA ALA A 177 -36.32 22.24 -27.79
C ALA A 177 -35.23 21.15 -27.79
N GLY A 178 -35.29 20.25 -26.80
CA GLY A 178 -34.57 18.98 -26.80
C GLY A 178 -33.64 18.82 -25.60
N LYS A 179 -34.18 18.27 -24.50
CA LYS A 179 -33.38 17.76 -23.38
C LYS A 179 -32.54 16.58 -23.85
N LYS A 180 -31.28 16.85 -24.20
CA LYS A 180 -30.12 16.00 -23.91
C LYS A 180 -29.25 16.81 -22.97
N ARG A 181 -28.81 16.23 -21.85
CA ARG A 181 -27.83 16.85 -20.96
C ARG A 181 -26.60 17.20 -21.82
N GLN A 182 -26.43 18.49 -22.08
CA GLN A 182 -25.19 19.05 -22.59
C GLN A 182 -24.33 19.30 -21.36
N HIS A 183 -23.07 18.89 -21.42
CA HIS A 183 -22.01 19.25 -20.49
C HIS A 183 -22.09 20.76 -20.21
N GLU A 184 -22.37 21.15 -18.97
CA GLU A 184 -22.27 22.56 -18.58
C GLU A 184 -20.78 22.91 -18.57
N GLU A 185 -20.36 23.88 -19.40
CA GLU A 185 -18.99 24.39 -19.37
C GLU A 185 -18.73 25.09 -18.03
N PRO A 186 -17.52 24.92 -17.44
CA PRO A 186 -17.18 25.47 -16.12
C PRO A 186 -17.32 27.00 -16.07
N GLU A 187 -17.64 27.53 -14.89
CA GLU A 187 -17.65 28.97 -14.64
C GLU A 187 -16.22 29.52 -14.74
N SER A 188 -16.06 30.74 -15.28
CA SER A 188 -14.73 31.36 -15.47
C SER A 188 -13.95 31.44 -14.16
N PHE A 189 -12.65 31.14 -14.19
CA PHE A 189 -11.74 31.28 -13.04
C PHE A 189 -11.88 32.63 -12.31
N PHE A 190 -12.19 33.70 -13.04
CA PHE A 190 -12.30 35.04 -12.46
C PHE A 190 -13.60 35.30 -11.67
N THR A 191 -14.61 34.42 -11.75
CA THR A 191 -15.81 34.50 -10.88
C THR A 191 -15.45 34.28 -9.41
N TRP A 192 -14.38 33.54 -9.14
CA TRP A 192 -13.83 33.35 -7.79
C TRP A 192 -13.44 34.66 -7.10
N PHE A 193 -13.10 35.72 -7.86
CA PHE A 193 -12.85 37.04 -7.27
C PHE A 193 -14.13 37.80 -6.91
N THR A 194 -15.30 37.33 -7.32
CA THR A 194 -16.59 37.97 -7.06
C THR A 194 -17.47 37.20 -6.08
N ASP A 195 -17.25 35.88 -5.94
CA ASP A 195 -17.96 35.07 -4.96
C ASP A 195 -17.33 35.16 -3.56
N HIS A 196 -18.18 35.46 -2.58
CA HIS A 196 -17.86 35.59 -1.16
C HIS A 196 -18.93 34.94 -0.28
N SER A 197 -19.84 34.15 -0.86
CA SER A 197 -21.01 33.60 -0.18
C SER A 197 -20.66 32.53 0.84
N ASP A 198 -19.67 31.69 0.54
CA ASP A 198 -19.16 30.64 1.43
C ASP A 198 -17.62 30.63 1.45
N ALA A 199 -17.03 31.39 2.37
CA ALA A 199 -15.57 31.45 2.51
C ALA A 199 -14.98 30.28 3.31
N GLY A 200 -15.83 29.45 3.93
CA GLY A 200 -15.42 28.28 4.72
C GLY A 200 -15.27 27.02 3.88
N ALA A 201 -15.99 26.93 2.76
CA ALA A 201 -15.91 25.84 1.79
C ALA A 201 -15.11 26.21 0.52
N ASP A 202 -14.22 27.21 0.57
CA ASP A 202 -13.48 27.66 -0.62
C ASP A 202 -12.32 26.73 -0.99
N GLU A 203 -12.61 25.71 -1.79
CA GLU A 203 -11.65 24.69 -2.23
C GLU A 203 -10.49 25.28 -3.04
N LEU A 204 -10.74 26.27 -3.91
CA LEU A 204 -9.71 26.83 -4.80
C LEU A 204 -8.62 27.60 -4.03
N GLY A 205 -9.00 28.35 -2.99
CA GLY A 205 -8.05 29.06 -2.13
C GLY A 205 -7.12 28.11 -1.38
N GLU A 206 -7.68 27.02 -0.86
CA GLU A 206 -6.94 25.97 -0.16
C GLU A 206 -6.00 25.22 -1.10
N VAL A 207 -6.45 24.83 -2.29
CA VAL A 207 -5.61 24.18 -3.31
C VAL A 207 -4.41 25.04 -3.69
N ILE A 208 -4.61 26.35 -3.93
CA ILE A 208 -3.50 27.23 -4.27
C ILE A 208 -2.53 27.38 -3.10
N LYS A 209 -3.02 27.50 -1.86
CA LYS A 209 -2.21 27.70 -0.66
C LYS A 209 -1.46 26.45 -0.22
N ASP A 210 -2.12 25.31 -0.17
CA ASP A 210 -1.65 24.09 0.50
C ASP A 210 -1.07 23.05 -0.45
N ASP A 211 -1.40 23.11 -1.74
CA ASP A 211 -0.85 22.21 -2.76
C ASP A 211 0.08 22.92 -3.76
N ILE A 212 -0.43 23.91 -4.50
CA ILE A 212 0.34 24.57 -5.57
C ILE A 212 1.49 25.40 -4.99
N TRP A 213 1.23 26.24 -3.98
CA TRP A 213 2.23 27.17 -3.46
C TRP A 213 3.46 26.49 -2.82
N PRO A 214 3.36 25.37 -2.07
CA PRO A 214 4.52 24.67 -1.55
C PRO A 214 5.49 24.19 -2.64
N ASN A 215 5.00 23.68 -3.77
CA ASN A 215 5.86 23.16 -4.84
C ASN A 215 5.26 23.28 -6.27
N PRO A 216 5.18 24.49 -6.85
CA PRO A 216 4.51 24.68 -8.15
C PRO A 216 5.29 24.07 -9.32
N LEU A 217 6.57 23.70 -9.13
CA LEU A 217 7.39 23.07 -10.14
C LEU A 217 6.91 21.64 -10.48
N GLN A 218 6.24 20.96 -9.54
CA GLN A 218 5.76 19.59 -9.79
C GLN A 218 4.73 19.54 -10.92
N TYR A 219 3.85 20.55 -10.99
CA TYR A 219 2.83 20.68 -12.02
C TYR A 219 3.39 21.23 -13.34
N TYR A 220 4.44 22.08 -13.27
CA TYR A 220 5.12 22.57 -14.47
C TYR A 220 5.91 21.49 -15.22
N LEU A 221 6.41 20.46 -14.52
CA LEU A 221 7.23 19.39 -15.12
C LEU A 221 6.41 18.20 -15.65
N VAL A 222 5.09 18.24 -15.51
CA VAL A 222 4.21 17.26 -16.15
C VAL A 222 4.36 17.44 -17.67
N PRO A 223 4.72 16.39 -18.44
CA PRO A 223 4.88 16.51 -19.88
C PRO A 223 3.56 16.94 -20.52
N ASP A 224 3.61 17.97 -21.38
CA ASP A 224 2.47 18.40 -22.21
C ASP A 224 1.90 17.17 -22.93
N MET A 225 0.70 16.71 -22.51
CA MET A 225 -0.08 15.75 -23.26
C MET A 225 -0.79 16.47 -24.41
N ASP A 226 0.00 16.95 -25.38
CA ASP A 226 -0.56 17.43 -26.65
C ASP A 226 -0.73 16.24 -27.61
N ASP A 227 -1.99 15.96 -27.94
CA ASP A 227 -2.48 15.33 -29.16
C ASP A 227 -1.97 13.91 -29.54
N GLU A 228 -2.38 12.88 -28.79
CA GLU A 228 -2.75 11.61 -29.43
C GLU A 228 -4.19 11.22 -29.05
N GLU A 229 -5.05 11.26 -30.06
CA GLU A 229 -6.49 10.96 -30.02
C GLU A 229 -6.81 9.57 -29.44
N GLY A 230 -7.78 9.54 -28.52
CA GLY A 230 -8.50 8.35 -28.05
C GLY A 230 -7.88 7.77 -26.78
N GLU A 231 -8.55 7.66 -25.65
CA GLU A 231 -9.95 7.29 -25.42
C GLU A 231 -10.40 7.96 -24.09
N GLY A 232 -11.67 8.34 -24.02
CA GLY A 232 -12.22 9.05 -22.87
C GLY A 232 -12.40 8.14 -21.67
N GLU A 233 -12.12 8.67 -20.49
CA GLU A 233 -12.69 8.18 -19.24
C GLU A 233 -13.42 9.34 -18.57
N GLU A 234 -14.73 9.16 -18.49
CA GLU A 234 -15.67 9.91 -17.68
C GLU A 234 -15.48 9.39 -16.24
N ASP A 235 -15.01 10.23 -15.32
CA ASP A 235 -15.11 9.98 -13.89
C ASP A 235 -16.51 10.45 -13.43
N ASP A 236 -17.38 9.48 -13.15
CA ASP A 236 -18.58 9.62 -12.31
C ASP A 236 -18.13 9.41 -10.86
N ASP A 237 -18.04 10.49 -10.07
CA ASP A 237 -18.13 10.44 -8.61
C ASP A 237 -19.61 10.63 -8.22
N GLU A 238 -20.30 9.52 -7.94
CA GLU A 238 -21.53 9.48 -7.14
C GLU A 238 -21.11 9.22 -5.68
N GLU A 239 -21.17 10.24 -4.80
CA GLU A 239 -21.24 10.04 -3.35
C GLU A 239 -22.66 10.25 -2.81
N GLU A 240 -22.96 9.39 -1.84
CA GLU A 240 -24.24 9.03 -1.27
C GLU A 240 -24.81 10.14 -0.37
N GLU A 241 -26.04 10.60 -0.65
CA GLU A 241 -26.83 11.40 0.30
C GLU A 241 -27.63 10.46 1.21
N GLU A 242 -27.35 10.52 2.51
CA GLU A 242 -28.01 9.70 3.54
C GLU A 242 -29.52 9.99 3.64
N GLY A 243 -30.30 8.91 3.71
CA GLY A 243 -31.73 8.97 3.93
C GLY A 243 -32.10 9.32 5.38
N LEU A 244 -33.02 10.28 5.52
CA LEU A 244 -33.88 10.39 6.70
C LEU A 244 -35.35 10.46 6.26
N GLU A 245 -36.11 9.49 6.77
CA GLU A 245 -37.55 9.29 6.57
C GLU A 245 -38.39 10.36 7.29
N ASP A 246 -39.44 10.79 6.58
CA ASP A 246 -40.80 11.12 7.01
C ASP A 246 -41.03 11.93 8.30
N ILE A 247 -41.65 13.11 8.15
CA ILE A 247 -42.86 13.51 8.92
C ILE A 247 -43.76 14.34 7.98
N ASP A 248 -44.95 13.80 7.70
CA ASP A 248 -46.09 14.49 7.11
C ASP A 248 -46.60 15.60 8.04
N GLU A 249 -46.91 16.79 7.51
CA GLU A 249 -48.01 17.60 8.02
C GLU A 249 -48.70 18.38 6.88
N GLU A 250 -50.03 18.27 6.90
CA GLU A 250 -50.97 18.65 5.86
C GLU A 250 -51.35 20.14 5.84
N GLY A 251 -51.93 20.55 4.71
CA GLY A 251 -52.98 21.57 4.60
C GLY A 251 -52.45 23.01 4.64
N ASP A 252 -52.83 23.93 3.76
CA ASP A 252 -54.16 24.18 3.26
C ASP A 252 -54.05 25.14 2.07
N GLU A 253 -55.09 25.10 1.25
CA GLU A 253 -55.38 26.01 0.15
C GLU A 253 -55.71 27.41 0.71
N ASP A 254 -55.27 28.50 0.06
CA ASP A 254 -56.23 29.56 -0.26
C ASP A 254 -55.77 30.50 -1.39
N GLU A 255 -56.77 30.91 -2.16
CA GLU A 255 -56.71 31.74 -3.37
C GLU A 255 -56.85 33.24 -3.05
N GLY A 256 -56.34 34.08 -3.96
CA GLY A 256 -56.86 35.44 -4.23
C GLY A 256 -56.53 36.52 -3.18
N GLU A 257 -56.54 37.82 -3.44
CA GLU A 257 -56.77 38.66 -4.62
C GLU A 257 -55.96 39.95 -4.37
N GLU A 258 -55.51 40.60 -5.45
CA GLU A 258 -55.11 42.01 -5.46
C GLU A 258 -56.38 42.87 -5.41
N ASP A 259 -56.40 43.96 -4.64
CA ASP A 259 -57.04 45.22 -5.06
C ASP A 259 -56.74 46.41 -4.13
N GLU A 260 -56.93 47.59 -4.73
CA GLU A 260 -56.37 48.90 -4.46
C GLU A 260 -57.06 49.75 -3.37
N GLU A 261 -56.53 50.97 -3.23
CA GLU A 261 -56.72 52.07 -2.28
C GLU A 261 -58.17 52.57 -2.05
N GLU A 262 -58.45 53.17 -0.87
CA GLU A 262 -58.71 54.62 -0.69
C GLU A 262 -59.19 54.99 0.74
N ASP A 263 -59.00 56.28 1.01
CA ASP A 263 -59.09 57.11 2.23
C ASP A 263 -60.49 57.30 2.84
N ASP A 264 -60.56 57.53 4.16
CA ASP A 264 -61.30 58.63 4.81
C ASP A 264 -61.51 58.41 6.33
N GLY A 265 -61.20 59.44 7.11
CA GLY A 265 -62.09 59.88 8.20
C GLY A 265 -61.66 59.61 9.65
N GLU A 266 -61.33 60.72 10.34
CA GLU A 266 -61.02 60.89 11.76
C GLU A 266 -61.96 60.18 12.76
N ASP A 267 -61.40 59.56 13.81
CA ASP A 267 -61.82 59.81 15.20
C ASP A 267 -60.78 59.29 16.21
N GLY A 268 -60.51 60.11 17.24
CA GLY A 268 -59.36 59.95 18.14
C GLY A 268 -59.54 58.92 19.25
N GLU A 269 -58.64 57.92 19.28
CA GLU A 269 -58.35 57.12 20.47
C GLU A 269 -56.82 57.05 20.67
N ARG A 270 -56.34 57.42 21.85
CA ARG A 270 -54.93 57.23 22.24
C ARG A 270 -54.82 55.92 23.03
N SER A 271 -54.27 54.89 22.39
CA SER A 271 -53.75 53.71 23.07
C SER A 271 -52.22 53.80 23.19
N CYS A 272 -51.67 53.37 24.32
CA CYS A 272 -50.23 53.32 24.55
C CYS A 272 -49.78 51.86 24.39
N GLN A 273 -49.06 51.55 23.32
CA GLN A 273 -48.50 50.22 23.09
C GLN A 273 -46.99 50.23 23.44
N THR A 274 -46.57 49.31 24.32
CA THR A 274 -45.14 49.06 24.56
C THR A 274 -44.55 48.30 23.39
N ARG A 275 -43.30 48.60 23.02
CA ARG A 275 -42.63 47.96 21.90
C ARG A 275 -42.47 46.45 22.15
N PRO A 276 -42.53 45.60 21.11
CA PRO A 276 -42.33 44.16 21.24
C PRO A 276 -40.94 43.85 21.83
N VAL A 277 -40.86 42.83 22.67
CA VAL A 277 -39.58 42.28 23.11
C VAL A 277 -39.20 41.18 22.12
N HIS A 278 -38.12 41.41 21.39
CA HIS A 278 -37.52 40.40 20.53
C HIS A 278 -36.50 39.60 21.34
N THR A 279 -36.65 38.29 21.36
CA THR A 279 -35.58 37.38 21.77
C THR A 279 -34.80 36.96 20.53
N ALA A 280 -33.47 37.01 20.61
CA ALA A 280 -32.58 36.46 19.61
C ALA A 280 -31.90 35.23 20.20
N GLU A 281 -31.83 34.17 19.43
CA GLU A 281 -31.01 33.00 19.75
C GLU A 281 -29.53 33.39 19.64
N ALA A 282 -28.73 32.93 20.59
CA ALA A 282 -27.30 33.20 20.63
C ALA A 282 -26.60 31.89 20.98
N GLU A 283 -25.76 31.42 20.07
CA GLU A 283 -24.88 30.27 20.26
C GLU A 283 -23.44 30.74 20.40
N THR A 284 -22.63 29.96 21.11
CA THR A 284 -21.19 30.22 21.28
C THR A 284 -20.45 28.91 21.12
N GLN A 285 -19.55 28.82 20.15
CA GLN A 285 -18.70 27.65 19.91
C GLN A 285 -17.27 27.93 20.42
N ALA A 286 -16.56 26.88 20.87
CA ALA A 286 -15.13 26.97 21.21
C ALA A 286 -14.28 26.57 19.98
N LYS A 287 -12.97 26.93 20.01
CA LYS A 287 -12.01 26.78 18.89
C LYS A 287 -12.20 25.48 18.09
N ASP A 288 -12.35 25.65 16.78
CA ASP A 288 -12.23 24.55 15.81
C ASP A 288 -10.76 24.13 15.68
N VAL A 289 -10.52 22.81 15.65
CA VAL A 289 -9.19 22.23 15.56
C VAL A 289 -8.98 21.73 14.14
N LEU A 290 -8.03 22.34 13.42
CA LEU A 290 -7.59 21.87 12.10
C LEU A 290 -6.38 20.94 12.27
N GLU A 291 -6.40 19.79 11.57
CA GLU A 291 -5.29 18.86 11.53
C GLU A 291 -4.23 19.32 10.51
N ASN A 292 -2.96 19.38 10.92
CA ASN A 292 -1.83 19.64 10.02
C ASN A 292 -0.84 18.48 10.09
N SER A 293 -0.37 17.99 8.94
CA SER A 293 0.60 16.89 8.87
C SER A 293 1.82 17.29 8.04
N THR A 294 3.02 16.91 8.50
CA THR A 294 4.26 17.15 7.75
C THR A 294 5.09 15.88 7.73
N GLN A 295 5.58 15.48 6.56
CA GLN A 295 6.53 14.37 6.40
C GLN A 295 7.92 14.92 6.09
N THR A 296 8.94 14.44 6.81
CA THR A 296 10.33 14.80 6.52
C THR A 296 10.81 14.06 5.27
N GLN A 297 11.33 14.79 4.29
CA GLN A 297 11.92 14.19 3.11
C GLN A 297 13.38 13.85 3.38
N ASP A 298 13.73 12.56 3.26
CA ASP A 298 15.12 12.11 3.30
C ASP A 298 15.86 12.71 2.09
N GLN A 299 16.53 13.85 2.29
CA GLN A 299 17.56 14.28 1.37
C GLN A 299 18.73 13.34 1.52
N ILE A 300 18.75 12.28 0.70
CA ILE A 300 19.95 11.47 0.49
C ILE A 300 21.00 12.46 0.00
N SER A 301 21.86 12.90 0.93
CA SER A 301 23.01 13.74 0.64
C SER A 301 23.70 13.09 -0.53
N GLN A 302 23.72 13.77 -1.69
CA GLN A 302 24.32 13.29 -2.94
C GLN A 302 25.50 12.39 -2.58
N THR A 303 25.33 11.08 -2.73
CA THR A 303 26.39 10.14 -2.42
C THR A 303 27.55 10.59 -3.27
N LEU A 304 28.58 11.18 -2.66
CA LEU A 304 29.72 11.70 -3.38
C LEU A 304 30.28 10.51 -4.17
N SER A 305 30.02 10.47 -5.48
CA SER A 305 30.60 9.42 -6.29
C SER A 305 32.11 9.61 -6.18
N LEU A 306 32.80 8.52 -5.85
CA LEU A 306 34.26 8.50 -5.74
C LEU A 306 34.93 8.60 -7.13
N ASP A 307 34.20 8.97 -8.18
CA ASP A 307 34.69 9.27 -9.54
C ASP A 307 35.49 10.60 -9.61
N ARG A 308 36.16 10.99 -8.53
CA ARG A 308 37.10 12.11 -8.53
C ARG A 308 38.49 11.59 -8.83
N ASP A 309 39.13 12.19 -9.82
CA ASP A 309 40.42 11.73 -10.32
C ASP A 309 41.49 11.96 -9.24
N ILE A 310 42.47 11.05 -9.11
CA ILE A 310 43.50 11.13 -8.03
C ILE A 310 44.28 12.45 -8.09
N SER A 311 44.34 13.06 -9.28
CA SER A 311 44.90 14.39 -9.52
C SER A 311 44.19 15.53 -8.78
N ASP A 312 42.95 15.35 -8.32
CA ASP A 312 42.17 16.35 -7.59
C ASP A 312 42.64 16.53 -6.13
N PHE A 313 43.50 15.64 -5.63
CA PHE A 313 43.98 15.63 -4.24
C PHE A 313 45.52 15.61 -4.15
N PRO A 314 46.20 16.74 -4.40
CA PRO A 314 47.65 16.83 -4.24
C PRO A 314 48.04 16.49 -2.78
N GLY A 315 48.85 15.44 -2.61
CA GLY A 315 49.31 14.95 -1.30
C GLY A 315 48.59 13.68 -0.78
N LEU A 316 47.55 13.19 -1.46
CA LEU A 316 46.89 11.93 -1.11
C LEU A 316 47.86 10.74 -1.23
N VAL A 317 48.66 10.71 -2.30
CA VAL A 317 49.68 9.67 -2.51
C VAL A 317 50.72 9.67 -1.39
N ASP A 318 51.18 10.85 -0.97
CA ASP A 318 52.15 10.99 0.13
C ASP A 318 51.56 10.57 1.48
N PHE A 319 50.26 10.80 1.69
CA PHE A 319 49.53 10.32 2.86
C PHE A 319 49.41 8.79 2.83
N LEU A 320 48.97 8.20 1.71
CA LEU A 320 48.82 6.77 1.55
C LEU A 320 50.14 6.04 1.77
N HIS A 321 51.24 6.48 1.15
CA HIS A 321 52.57 5.89 1.36
C HIS A 321 53.05 5.97 2.82
N ARG A 322 52.64 7.00 3.57
CA ARG A 322 52.99 7.13 4.99
C ARG A 322 52.22 6.17 5.89
N VAL A 323 50.96 5.88 5.53
CA VAL A 323 50.02 5.15 6.37
C VAL A 323 49.94 3.67 6.01
N GLU A 324 50.14 3.33 4.73
CA GLU A 324 50.05 1.97 4.18
C GLU A 324 50.88 0.95 4.97
N ASP A 325 52.19 1.21 5.13
CA ASP A 325 53.09 0.28 5.85
C ASP A 325 52.69 0.07 7.31
N VAL A 326 52.16 1.10 7.97
CA VAL A 326 51.71 1.03 9.37
C VAL A 326 50.42 0.23 9.45
N VAL A 327 49.45 0.51 8.58
CA VAL A 327 48.15 -0.15 8.55
C VAL A 327 48.28 -1.61 8.14
N ILE A 328 49.04 -1.93 7.09
CA ILE A 328 49.29 -3.33 6.66
C ILE A 328 49.91 -4.12 7.80
N ARG A 329 50.91 -3.56 8.49
CA ARG A 329 51.59 -4.24 9.59
C ARG A 329 50.65 -4.53 10.76
N GLU A 330 49.86 -3.54 11.19
CA GLU A 330 48.92 -3.75 12.29
C GLU A 330 47.75 -4.64 11.88
N LEU A 331 47.27 -4.59 10.62
CA LEU A 331 46.25 -5.51 10.11
C LEU A 331 46.75 -6.97 10.06
N VAL A 332 47.97 -7.22 9.58
CA VAL A 332 48.58 -8.57 9.56
C VAL A 332 48.81 -9.09 10.98
N LYS A 333 49.16 -8.21 11.92
CA LYS A 333 49.30 -8.56 13.33
C LYS A 333 47.93 -8.85 13.96
N ASN A 334 46.91 -8.07 13.64
CA ASN A 334 45.55 -8.24 14.14
C ASN A 334 44.87 -9.49 13.56
N SER A 335 45.06 -9.80 12.28
CA SER A 335 44.48 -11.00 11.65
C SER A 335 45.04 -12.32 12.19
N LYS A 336 46.22 -12.28 12.83
CA LYS A 336 46.84 -13.40 13.56
C LYS A 336 46.63 -13.33 15.06
N SER A 337 45.92 -12.31 15.54
CA SER A 337 45.63 -12.12 16.96
C SER A 337 44.48 -13.02 17.37
N HIS A 338 44.64 -13.72 18.49
CA HIS A 338 43.59 -14.53 19.12
C HIS A 338 42.96 -13.80 20.32
N ALA A 339 43.09 -12.46 20.38
CA ALA A 339 42.69 -11.68 21.56
C ALA A 339 41.20 -11.75 21.89
N PHE A 340 40.35 -12.11 20.91
CA PHE A 340 38.89 -12.14 21.04
C PHE A 340 38.27 -13.50 20.67
N ASP A 341 39.06 -14.58 20.60
CA ASP A 341 38.62 -15.93 20.19
C ASP A 341 37.61 -16.61 21.15
N GLY A 342 37.13 -15.90 22.17
CA GLY A 342 36.08 -16.34 23.09
C GLY A 342 35.12 -15.21 23.49
N PHE A 343 35.00 -14.17 22.65
CA PHE A 343 34.03 -13.10 22.85
C PHE A 343 32.66 -13.58 22.36
N GLU A 344 31.87 -14.10 23.31
CA GLU A 344 30.45 -14.40 23.13
C GLU A 344 29.65 -13.40 23.96
N VAL A 345 28.83 -12.58 23.31
CA VAL A 345 27.93 -11.65 23.99
C VAL A 345 26.51 -11.97 23.59
N ASN A 346 25.76 -12.49 24.56
CA ASN A 346 24.33 -12.72 24.42
C ASN A 346 23.63 -11.52 25.05
N TRP A 347 23.13 -10.63 24.19
CA TRP A 347 22.43 -9.41 24.61
C TRP A 347 21.00 -9.70 25.11
N GLU A 348 20.48 -10.89 24.82
CA GLU A 348 19.12 -11.34 25.13
C GLU A 348 19.15 -12.72 25.79
N ASP A 349 18.12 -13.02 26.59
CA ASP A 349 17.91 -14.35 27.16
C ASP A 349 17.59 -15.33 26.02
N GLN A 350 18.47 -16.31 25.80
CA GLN A 350 18.28 -17.29 24.73
C GLN A 350 17.10 -18.20 25.05
N ASN A 351 16.10 -18.22 24.17
CA ASN A 351 15.05 -19.22 24.25
C ASN A 351 15.63 -20.58 23.85
N GLU A 352 15.77 -21.47 24.83
CA GLU A 352 16.42 -22.77 24.63
C GLU A 352 15.53 -23.78 23.87
N SER A 353 14.21 -23.56 23.85
CA SER A 353 13.25 -24.51 23.29
C SER A 353 12.42 -23.92 22.16
N VAL A 354 12.15 -24.75 21.15
CA VAL A 354 11.14 -24.46 20.13
C VAL A 354 9.75 -24.65 20.73
N SER A 355 8.90 -23.63 20.63
CA SER A 355 7.54 -23.63 21.19
C SER A 355 6.51 -23.14 20.17
N CYS A 356 5.29 -23.67 20.25
CA CYS A 356 4.16 -23.15 19.47
C CYS A 356 3.54 -21.99 20.24
N MET A 357 3.61 -20.79 19.67
CA MET A 357 3.09 -19.56 20.27
C MET A 357 1.59 -19.43 20.05
N TYR A 358 1.15 -19.60 18.80
CA TYR A 358 -0.23 -19.43 18.40
C TYR A 358 -0.64 -20.55 17.45
N ARG A 359 -1.89 -20.99 17.59
CA ARG A 359 -2.57 -21.83 16.60
C ARG A 359 -3.73 -21.03 16.04
N LEU A 360 -3.50 -20.41 14.89
CA LEU A 360 -4.48 -19.59 14.19
C LEU A 360 -5.49 -20.48 13.48
N GLN A 361 -6.76 -20.15 13.64
CA GLN A 361 -7.88 -20.93 13.15
C GLN A 361 -9.01 -20.01 12.71
N HIS A 362 -9.79 -20.46 11.74
CA HIS A 362 -11.03 -19.80 11.36
C HIS A 362 -12.16 -20.82 11.42
N ALA A 363 -13.16 -20.56 12.28
CA ALA A 363 -14.22 -21.51 12.60
C ALA A 363 -14.98 -21.98 11.34
N ASP A 364 -15.39 -21.05 10.48
CA ASP A 364 -16.15 -21.39 9.26
C ASP A 364 -15.34 -22.22 8.27
N ALA A 365 -14.03 -21.96 8.17
CA ALA A 365 -13.13 -22.78 7.35
C ALA A 365 -13.00 -24.20 7.91
N GLN A 366 -12.92 -24.35 9.23
CA GLN A 366 -12.83 -25.66 9.88
C GLN A 366 -14.14 -26.45 9.78
N GLU A 367 -15.29 -25.81 9.97
CA GLU A 367 -16.61 -26.45 9.83
C GLU A 367 -16.82 -26.97 8.40
N ARG A 368 -16.28 -26.26 7.41
CA ARG A 368 -16.30 -26.66 5.99
C ARG A 368 -15.16 -27.63 5.62
N GLY A 369 -14.29 -28.01 6.55
CA GLY A 369 -13.15 -28.89 6.28
C GLY A 369 -12.17 -28.32 5.25
N LEU A 370 -11.97 -27.01 5.24
CA LEU A 370 -10.95 -26.37 4.41
C LEU A 370 -9.56 -26.55 5.00
N GLN A 371 -8.57 -26.60 4.12
CA GLN A 371 -7.16 -26.83 4.41
C GLN A 371 -6.38 -25.54 4.16
N VAL A 372 -5.26 -25.35 4.87
CA VAL A 372 -4.39 -24.20 4.60
C VAL A 372 -3.49 -24.51 3.41
N THR A 373 -3.73 -23.82 2.29
CA THR A 373 -2.97 -24.02 1.05
C THR A 373 -1.72 -23.15 0.99
N SER A 374 -1.78 -21.95 1.56
CA SER A 374 -0.68 -20.98 1.51
C SER A 374 -0.67 -20.08 2.73
N VAL A 375 0.53 -19.64 3.11
CA VAL A 375 0.76 -18.63 4.14
C VAL A 375 1.78 -17.63 3.59
N SER A 376 1.62 -16.36 3.92
CA SER A 376 2.57 -15.31 3.55
C SER A 376 2.62 -14.23 4.63
N TRP A 377 3.82 -13.72 4.92
CA TRP A 377 4.02 -12.59 5.84
C TRP A 377 4.06 -11.26 5.11
N ASN A 378 3.49 -10.23 5.71
CA ASN A 378 3.62 -8.87 5.18
C ASN A 378 5.05 -8.34 5.35
N CYS A 379 5.37 -7.24 4.67
CA CYS A 379 6.72 -6.66 4.68
C CYS A 379 7.18 -6.15 6.06
N THR A 380 6.26 -5.88 6.99
CA THR A 380 6.58 -5.50 8.38
C THR A 380 6.84 -6.71 9.28
N GLY A 381 6.43 -7.91 8.87
CA GLY A 381 6.46 -9.12 9.69
C GLY A 381 5.40 -9.16 10.79
N SER A 382 4.49 -8.20 10.85
CA SER A 382 3.45 -8.11 11.89
C SER A 382 2.20 -8.92 11.53
N VAL A 383 1.85 -8.93 10.24
CA VAL A 383 0.61 -9.51 9.74
C VAL A 383 0.93 -10.74 8.90
N ILE A 384 0.20 -11.82 9.15
CA ILE A 384 0.21 -13.03 8.32
C ILE A 384 -1.11 -13.19 7.60
N ALA A 385 -1.05 -13.56 6.32
CA ALA A 385 -2.19 -13.92 5.49
C ALA A 385 -2.15 -15.43 5.27
N CYS A 386 -3.31 -16.08 5.41
CA CYS A 386 -3.48 -17.51 5.24
C CYS A 386 -4.60 -17.76 4.23
N GLY A 387 -4.30 -18.60 3.24
CA GLY A 387 -5.26 -19.05 2.23
C GLY A 387 -5.86 -20.38 2.65
N PHE A 388 -7.18 -20.43 2.70
CA PHE A 388 -7.95 -21.63 2.98
C PHE A 388 -8.60 -22.13 1.71
N GLY A 389 -8.28 -23.35 1.31
CA GLY A 389 -8.79 -24.00 0.11
C GLY A 389 -8.91 -25.52 0.30
N ARG A 390 -9.11 -26.26 -0.80
CA ARG A 390 -9.04 -27.72 -0.78
C ARG A 390 -8.01 -28.19 -1.80
N VAL A 391 -7.25 -29.21 -1.43
CA VAL A 391 -6.22 -29.82 -2.30
C VAL A 391 -6.73 -31.16 -2.88
N ASP A 392 -7.75 -31.78 -2.27
CA ASP A 392 -8.05 -33.20 -2.46
C ASP A 392 -9.30 -33.48 -3.33
N ASP A 393 -10.23 -32.52 -3.43
CA ASP A 393 -11.44 -32.64 -4.23
C ASP A 393 -11.21 -32.03 -5.60
N GLY A 394 -10.77 -32.87 -6.54
CA GLY A 394 -10.56 -32.48 -7.93
C GLY A 394 -11.73 -31.70 -8.50
N ASP A 395 -11.40 -30.66 -9.24
CA ASP A 395 -12.21 -30.04 -10.28
C ASP A 395 -13.70 -29.91 -9.95
N TRP A 396 -14.07 -28.72 -9.46
CA TRP A 396 -15.41 -28.09 -9.52
C TRP A 396 -16.18 -28.05 -8.20
N SER A 397 -15.56 -27.57 -7.11
CA SER A 397 -16.31 -27.10 -5.94
C SER A 397 -16.70 -25.63 -6.10
N ASN A 398 -17.99 -25.33 -5.98
CA ASN A 398 -18.50 -23.96 -5.81
C ASN A 398 -18.49 -23.55 -4.32
N GLU A 399 -17.68 -24.23 -3.51
CA GLU A 399 -17.59 -23.95 -2.09
C GLU A 399 -16.68 -22.76 -1.85
N LYS A 400 -17.14 -21.85 -0.99
CA LYS A 400 -16.37 -20.66 -0.61
C LYS A 400 -15.02 -21.05 -0.02
N ALA A 401 -14.00 -20.35 -0.47
CA ALA A 401 -12.66 -20.32 0.10
C ALA A 401 -12.48 -19.01 0.87
N TYR A 402 -11.43 -18.93 1.68
CA TYR A 402 -11.18 -17.74 2.50
C TYR A 402 -9.72 -17.32 2.45
N VAL A 403 -9.48 -16.01 2.32
CA VAL A 403 -8.20 -15.40 2.73
C VAL A 403 -8.45 -14.76 4.08
N CYS A 404 -7.68 -15.15 5.09
CA CYS A 404 -7.78 -14.54 6.41
C CYS A 404 -6.45 -13.92 6.81
N THR A 405 -6.47 -12.79 7.49
CA THR A 405 -5.26 -12.18 8.05
C THR A 405 -5.30 -12.10 9.58
N TRP A 406 -4.15 -12.26 10.22
CA TRP A 406 -3.96 -12.04 11.66
C TRP A 406 -2.77 -11.11 11.89
N ASN A 407 -2.95 -10.11 12.74
CA ASN A 407 -1.91 -9.21 13.22
C ASN A 407 -1.38 -9.71 14.57
N LEU A 408 -0.15 -10.22 14.57
CA LEU A 408 0.47 -10.81 15.77
C LEU A 408 0.95 -9.79 16.79
N ASP A 409 1.07 -8.52 16.43
CA ASP A 409 1.51 -7.45 17.34
C ASP A 409 0.35 -6.91 18.19
N ARG A 410 -0.90 -7.34 17.92
CA ARG A 410 -2.06 -6.94 18.73
C ARG A 410 -2.01 -7.57 20.11
N GLN A 411 -2.09 -6.73 21.15
CA GLN A 411 -2.07 -7.17 22.56
C GLN A 411 -3.17 -8.19 22.91
N ASN A 412 -4.34 -8.09 22.26
CA ASN A 412 -5.48 -8.99 22.48
C ASN A 412 -5.77 -9.86 21.25
N LEU A 413 -4.72 -10.39 20.60
CA LEU A 413 -4.88 -11.34 19.49
C LEU A 413 -5.77 -12.51 19.92
N ASN A 414 -6.85 -12.76 19.16
CA ASN A 414 -7.65 -13.97 19.28
C ASN A 414 -7.24 -14.95 18.15
N PRO A 415 -6.57 -16.07 18.45
CA PRO A 415 -6.12 -17.00 17.42
C PRO A 415 -7.25 -17.60 16.58
N VAL A 416 -8.48 -17.68 17.10
CA VAL A 416 -9.62 -18.31 16.42
C VAL A 416 -10.43 -17.29 15.59
N ARG A 417 -10.16 -15.99 15.75
CA ARG A 417 -10.86 -14.93 15.04
C ARG A 417 -9.87 -14.11 14.19
N PRO A 418 -9.88 -14.24 12.86
CA PRO A 418 -9.07 -13.39 12.00
C PRO A 418 -9.46 -11.92 12.09
N ASP A 419 -8.50 -11.03 11.82
CA ASP A 419 -8.72 -9.58 11.77
C ASP A 419 -9.46 -9.17 10.49
N VAL A 420 -9.08 -9.76 9.36
CA VAL A 420 -9.76 -9.57 8.05
C VAL A 420 -10.06 -10.95 7.49
N THR A 421 -11.27 -11.13 6.95
CA THR A 421 -11.70 -12.34 6.22
C THR A 421 -12.24 -11.92 4.87
N ILE A 422 -11.67 -12.50 3.82
CA ILE A 422 -12.06 -12.27 2.43
C ILE A 422 -12.70 -13.55 1.91
N ASP A 423 -13.97 -13.45 1.54
CA ASP A 423 -14.69 -14.53 0.89
C ASP A 423 -14.25 -14.65 -0.57
N VAL A 424 -13.79 -15.83 -0.98
CA VAL A 424 -13.36 -16.09 -2.35
C VAL A 424 -14.23 -17.20 -2.95
N ALA A 425 -14.69 -16.99 -4.18
CA ALA A 425 -15.64 -17.90 -4.84
C ALA A 425 -15.05 -19.27 -5.19
N THR A 426 -13.73 -19.36 -5.34
CA THR A 426 -13.00 -20.58 -5.73
C THR A 426 -11.80 -20.82 -4.81
N PRO A 427 -11.36 -22.08 -4.64
CA PRO A 427 -10.21 -22.42 -3.79
C PRO A 427 -8.96 -21.59 -4.08
N ILE A 428 -8.40 -21.01 -3.03
CA ILE A 428 -7.12 -20.30 -3.07
C ILE A 428 -6.00 -21.32 -3.07
N MET A 429 -5.06 -21.18 -4.00
CA MET A 429 -3.94 -22.10 -4.16
C MET A 429 -2.64 -21.52 -3.63
N CYS A 430 -2.43 -20.21 -3.80
CA CYS A 430 -1.22 -19.53 -3.37
C CYS A 430 -1.51 -18.06 -3.03
N LEU A 431 -0.73 -17.50 -2.09
CA LEU A 431 -0.77 -16.11 -1.68
C LEU A 431 0.65 -15.53 -1.61
N CYS A 432 0.78 -14.23 -1.83
CA CYS A 432 2.03 -13.51 -1.64
C CYS A 432 1.76 -12.03 -1.30
N PHE A 433 2.23 -11.58 -0.13
CA PHE A 433 2.19 -10.16 0.22
C PHE A 433 3.12 -9.32 -0.66
N HIS A 434 2.72 -8.08 -0.88
CA HIS A 434 3.53 -7.11 -1.60
C HIS A 434 4.81 -6.79 -0.80
N PRO A 435 5.98 -6.73 -1.45
CA PRO A 435 7.27 -6.61 -0.77
C PRO A 435 7.48 -5.28 -0.03
N VAL A 436 6.72 -4.24 -0.40
CA VAL A 436 6.83 -2.88 0.17
C VAL A 436 5.51 -2.37 0.78
N ARG A 437 4.36 -2.93 0.38
CA ARG A 437 3.03 -2.41 0.78
C ARG A 437 2.41 -3.42 1.74
N PRO A 438 2.23 -3.10 3.03
CA PRO A 438 1.86 -4.09 4.04
C PRO A 438 0.41 -4.59 3.96
N SER A 439 -0.49 -3.86 3.28
CA SER A 439 -1.90 -4.21 3.13
C SER A 439 -2.21 -4.98 1.85
N VAL A 440 -1.30 -5.00 0.89
CA VAL A 440 -1.58 -5.55 -0.45
C VAL A 440 -1.11 -6.99 -0.56
N VAL A 441 -2.01 -7.88 -0.97
CA VAL A 441 -1.74 -9.31 -1.13
C VAL A 441 -2.27 -9.82 -2.48
N ALA A 442 -1.45 -10.56 -3.20
CA ALA A 442 -1.85 -11.24 -4.43
C ALA A 442 -2.18 -12.70 -4.12
N GLY A 443 -3.16 -13.26 -4.82
CA GLY A 443 -3.51 -14.68 -4.76
C GLY A 443 -3.82 -15.29 -6.11
N GLY A 444 -3.46 -16.57 -6.24
CA GLY A 444 -3.80 -17.41 -7.37
C GLY A 444 -4.90 -18.38 -6.98
N LEU A 445 -5.93 -18.47 -7.82
CA LEU A 445 -7.10 -19.32 -7.62
C LEU A 445 -7.01 -20.61 -8.42
N TYR A 446 -7.78 -21.60 -8.00
CA TYR A 446 -7.91 -22.88 -8.72
C TYR A 446 -8.53 -22.70 -10.11
N SER A 447 -9.39 -21.68 -10.29
CA SER A 447 -10.00 -21.35 -11.59
C SER A 447 -9.00 -20.86 -12.65
N GLY A 448 -7.77 -20.51 -12.23
CA GLY A 448 -6.79 -19.86 -13.09
C GLY A 448 -6.75 -18.34 -12.95
N GLU A 449 -7.72 -17.77 -12.23
CA GLU A 449 -7.77 -16.33 -11.98
C GLU A 449 -6.70 -15.90 -10.97
N VAL A 450 -6.15 -14.70 -11.19
CA VAL A 450 -5.26 -14.02 -10.25
C VAL A 450 -5.96 -12.78 -9.75
N VAL A 451 -5.96 -12.60 -8.43
CA VAL A 451 -6.63 -11.50 -7.75
C VAL A 451 -5.64 -10.82 -6.81
N VAL A 452 -5.68 -9.50 -6.74
CA VAL A 452 -4.92 -8.67 -5.80
C VAL A 452 -5.92 -8.00 -4.89
N TRP A 453 -5.72 -8.15 -3.59
CA TRP A 453 -6.53 -7.51 -2.56
C TRP A 453 -5.74 -6.44 -1.82
N ASP A 454 -6.42 -5.40 -1.35
CA ASP A 454 -5.92 -4.41 -0.41
C ASP A 454 -6.71 -4.48 0.89
N THR A 455 -6.07 -4.98 1.95
CA THR A 455 -6.69 -5.15 3.27
C THR A 455 -6.80 -3.87 4.08
N SER A 456 -6.35 -2.73 3.54
CA SER A 456 -6.55 -1.42 4.17
C SER A 456 -7.94 -0.84 3.90
N ARG A 457 -8.62 -1.30 2.84
CA ARG A 457 -9.96 -0.84 2.45
C ARG A 457 -11.02 -1.48 3.34
N SER A 458 -12.07 -0.73 3.68
CA SER A 458 -13.21 -1.21 4.47
C SER A 458 -14.29 -1.89 3.60
N GLN A 459 -14.43 -1.43 2.36
CA GLN A 459 -15.30 -1.99 1.32
C GLN A 459 -14.47 -2.30 0.06
N ASP A 460 -14.95 -3.23 -0.77
CA ASP A 460 -14.31 -3.64 -2.04
C ASP A 460 -12.79 -3.86 -1.96
N LEU A 461 -12.44 -4.94 -1.26
CA LEU A 461 -11.07 -5.35 -1.03
C LEU A 461 -10.30 -5.70 -2.30
N ILE A 462 -10.98 -5.93 -3.44
CA ILE A 462 -10.32 -6.28 -4.70
C ILE A 462 -9.71 -5.03 -5.30
N LEU A 463 -8.37 -5.00 -5.36
CA LEU A 463 -7.60 -3.93 -5.97
C LEU A 463 -7.45 -4.15 -7.48
N ALA A 464 -7.21 -5.40 -7.90
CA ALA A 464 -7.18 -5.77 -9.31
C ALA A 464 -7.42 -7.28 -9.51
N HIS A 465 -7.97 -7.68 -10.65
CA HIS A 465 -8.11 -9.11 -11.00
C HIS A 465 -7.97 -9.36 -12.50
N THR A 466 -7.63 -10.59 -12.90
CA THR A 466 -7.51 -10.94 -14.34
C THR A 466 -8.86 -11.14 -15.02
N GLY A 467 -9.90 -11.50 -14.25
CA GLY A 467 -11.20 -11.88 -14.79
C GLY A 467 -11.13 -13.05 -15.78
N MET A 468 -12.18 -13.21 -16.59
CA MET A 468 -12.25 -14.21 -17.64
C MET A 468 -11.79 -13.62 -18.98
N SER A 469 -10.51 -13.81 -19.33
CA SER A 469 -9.94 -13.36 -20.59
C SER A 469 -9.20 -14.49 -21.32
N ALA A 470 -8.82 -14.26 -22.58
CA ALA A 470 -7.96 -15.20 -23.31
C ALA A 470 -6.55 -15.31 -22.70
N ASP A 471 -6.12 -14.27 -21.99
CA ASP A 471 -4.80 -14.18 -21.35
C ASP A 471 -4.77 -14.91 -20.00
N THR A 472 -5.90 -14.99 -19.29
CA THR A 472 -6.02 -15.63 -17.97
C THR A 472 -5.60 -17.11 -18.04
N HIS A 473 -5.02 -17.64 -16.96
CA HIS A 473 -4.77 -19.08 -16.89
C HIS A 473 -6.09 -19.84 -16.99
N ARG A 474 -6.08 -20.97 -17.70
CA ARG A 474 -7.24 -21.88 -17.78
C ARG A 474 -7.16 -23.04 -16.79
N GLU A 475 -6.08 -23.06 -16.02
CA GLU A 475 -5.64 -24.14 -15.16
C GLU A 475 -5.22 -23.56 -13.80
N PRO A 476 -5.21 -24.35 -12.71
CA PRO A 476 -4.88 -23.84 -11.38
C PRO A 476 -3.55 -23.10 -11.31
N VAL A 477 -3.57 -21.92 -10.68
CA VAL A 477 -2.37 -21.11 -10.41
C VAL A 477 -1.72 -21.59 -9.12
N TYR A 478 -0.62 -22.32 -9.21
CA TYR A 478 0.06 -22.88 -8.04
C TYR A 478 1.02 -21.92 -7.35
N GLN A 479 1.49 -20.87 -8.03
CA GLN A 479 2.41 -19.91 -7.44
C GLN A 479 2.12 -18.49 -7.95
N VAL A 480 2.07 -17.54 -7.02
CA VAL A 480 2.10 -16.10 -7.27
C VAL A 480 3.26 -15.45 -6.55
N ASN A 481 3.93 -14.50 -7.19
CA ASN A 481 5.05 -13.73 -6.64
C ASN A 481 4.99 -12.29 -7.14
N TRP A 482 5.59 -11.36 -6.39
CA TRP A 482 5.86 -10.01 -6.89
C TRP A 482 7.24 -9.97 -7.54
N ALA A 483 7.32 -9.47 -8.78
CA ALA A 483 8.57 -9.26 -9.50
C ALA A 483 8.77 -7.75 -9.75
N PRO A 484 10.02 -7.24 -9.83
CA PRO A 484 10.25 -5.84 -10.19
C PRO A 484 9.70 -5.52 -11.59
N GLY A 485 9.01 -4.39 -11.70
CA GLY A 485 8.47 -3.87 -12.96
C GLY A 485 9.51 -3.12 -13.80
N ALA A 486 9.03 -2.43 -14.84
CA ALA A 486 9.89 -1.67 -15.75
C ALA A 486 10.50 -0.43 -15.07
N ARG A 487 9.75 0.23 -14.18
CA ARG A 487 10.21 1.40 -13.44
C ARG A 487 10.78 0.99 -12.08
N ARG A 488 11.75 1.77 -11.59
CA ARG A 488 12.34 1.55 -10.28
C ARG A 488 11.28 1.71 -9.19
N GLY A 489 11.09 0.68 -8.37
CA GLY A 489 10.12 0.67 -7.27
C GLY A 489 8.73 0.18 -7.68
N GLU A 490 8.48 -0.03 -8.97
CA GLU A 490 7.27 -0.67 -9.47
C GLU A 490 7.38 -2.19 -9.32
N PHE A 491 6.27 -2.85 -9.01
CA PHE A 491 6.18 -4.29 -8.93
C PHE A 491 5.03 -4.80 -9.79
N VAL A 492 5.26 -5.91 -10.48
CA VAL A 492 4.29 -6.63 -11.29
C VAL A 492 3.98 -7.97 -10.63
N VAL A 493 2.78 -8.49 -10.88
CA VAL A 493 2.36 -9.79 -10.35
C VAL A 493 2.83 -10.88 -11.32
N LEU A 494 3.62 -11.83 -10.83
CA LEU A 494 3.95 -13.05 -11.53
C LEU A 494 2.99 -14.16 -11.10
N SER A 495 2.45 -14.90 -12.05
CA SER A 495 1.67 -16.11 -11.78
C SER A 495 2.11 -17.28 -12.64
N ALA A 496 2.07 -18.48 -12.06
CA ALA A 496 2.45 -19.72 -12.73
C ALA A 496 1.43 -20.83 -12.45
N GLY A 497 1.03 -21.53 -13.51
CA GLY A 497 -0.01 -22.55 -13.43
C GLY A 497 0.36 -23.90 -14.05
N SER A 498 -0.46 -24.91 -13.76
CA SER A 498 -0.26 -26.29 -14.24
C SER A 498 -0.30 -26.42 -15.77
N GLY A 499 -0.88 -25.43 -16.47
CA GLY A 499 -0.88 -25.35 -17.94
C GLY A 499 0.51 -25.12 -18.57
N GLY A 500 1.54 -24.87 -17.77
CA GLY A 500 2.91 -24.65 -18.25
C GLY A 500 3.18 -23.22 -18.71
N ARG A 501 2.38 -22.27 -18.22
CA ARG A 501 2.52 -20.83 -18.49
C ARG A 501 3.04 -20.12 -17.25
N VAL A 502 3.93 -19.15 -17.45
CA VAL A 502 4.36 -18.18 -16.45
C VAL A 502 4.06 -16.79 -17.02
N LEU A 503 3.18 -16.04 -16.36
CA LEU A 503 2.61 -14.80 -16.85
C LEU A 503 2.96 -13.66 -15.89
N LEU A 504 3.21 -12.47 -16.45
CA LEU A 504 3.51 -11.24 -15.73
C LEU A 504 2.42 -10.22 -15.98
N TRP A 505 1.82 -9.71 -14.92
CA TRP A 505 0.66 -8.84 -14.94
C TRP A 505 1.00 -7.46 -14.39
N THR A 506 0.65 -6.44 -15.15
CA THR A 506 0.63 -5.05 -14.70
C THR A 506 -0.73 -4.74 -14.11
N MET A 507 -0.73 -3.97 -13.02
CA MET A 507 -1.97 -3.52 -12.39
C MET A 507 -2.44 -2.24 -13.06
N ASP A 508 -3.67 -2.26 -13.55
CA ASP A 508 -4.38 -1.06 -13.94
C ASP A 508 -5.31 -0.63 -12.80
N GLY A 509 -5.01 0.54 -12.22
CA GLY A 509 -5.70 1.04 -11.04
C GLY A 509 -7.09 1.60 -11.33
N ALA A 510 -7.34 2.09 -12.55
CA ALA A 510 -8.61 2.67 -12.95
C ALA A 510 -9.65 1.56 -13.21
N GLU A 511 -9.30 0.57 -14.04
CA GLU A 511 -10.20 -0.54 -14.38
C GLU A 511 -10.26 -1.68 -13.33
N ALA A 512 -9.53 -1.57 -12.21
CA ALA A 512 -9.34 -2.65 -11.23
C ALA A 512 -8.98 -4.01 -11.88
N LYS A 513 -8.07 -3.96 -12.84
CA LYS A 513 -7.79 -5.07 -13.76
C LYS A 513 -6.31 -5.39 -13.87
N LEU A 514 -6.02 -6.67 -14.06
CA LEU A 514 -4.67 -7.16 -14.35
C LEU A 514 -4.49 -7.35 -15.86
N THR A 515 -3.60 -6.57 -16.44
CA THR A 515 -3.28 -6.61 -17.87
C THR A 515 -2.01 -7.43 -18.11
N LEU A 516 -2.01 -8.28 -19.14
CA LEU A 516 -0.87 -9.14 -19.45
C LEU A 516 0.26 -8.30 -20.05
N SER A 517 1.37 -8.17 -19.32
CA SER A 517 2.55 -7.43 -19.79
C SER A 517 3.52 -8.31 -20.58
N SER A 518 3.72 -9.56 -20.12
CA SER A 518 4.57 -10.53 -20.78
C SER A 518 4.25 -11.95 -20.33
N GLY A 519 4.51 -12.93 -21.20
CA GLY A 519 4.18 -14.32 -20.92
C GLY A 519 5.21 -15.30 -21.47
N TYR A 520 5.35 -16.41 -20.75
CA TYR A 520 6.26 -17.48 -21.08
C TYR A 520 5.54 -18.83 -21.09
N ALA A 521 5.94 -19.73 -21.99
CA ALA A 521 5.41 -21.08 -22.05
C ALA A 521 6.55 -22.11 -22.03
N LEU A 522 6.41 -23.13 -21.19
CA LEU A 522 7.34 -24.23 -21.07
C LEU A 522 6.94 -25.38 -21.98
N VAL A 523 7.62 -25.47 -23.11
CA VAL A 523 7.31 -26.42 -24.19
C VAL A 523 8.36 -27.52 -24.28
N PRO A 524 8.00 -28.82 -24.13
CA PRO A 524 8.98 -29.91 -24.12
C PRO A 524 9.92 -29.94 -25.35
N GLN A 525 9.41 -29.56 -26.53
CA GLN A 525 10.17 -29.54 -27.78
C GLN A 525 11.32 -28.50 -27.78
N GLN A 526 11.24 -27.48 -26.92
CA GLN A 526 12.23 -26.39 -26.85
C GLN A 526 13.16 -26.54 -25.63
N MET A 527 13.23 -27.73 -25.02
CA MET A 527 14.14 -27.98 -23.91
C MET A 527 15.62 -27.92 -24.33
N PRO A 528 16.47 -27.18 -23.59
CA PRO A 528 17.91 -27.20 -23.78
C PRO A 528 18.51 -28.56 -23.40
N GLN A 529 19.10 -29.25 -24.40
CA GLN A 529 20.02 -30.40 -24.29
C GLN A 529 19.95 -31.24 -22.99
N SER A 530 19.15 -32.30 -23.00
CA SER A 530 19.44 -33.50 -22.20
C SER A 530 19.18 -34.76 -23.04
N GLY A 531 20.28 -35.46 -23.35
CA GLY A 531 20.20 -36.83 -23.85
C GLY A 531 19.61 -37.71 -22.76
N ALA A 532 18.47 -38.33 -23.05
CA ALA A 532 17.63 -39.13 -22.14
C ALA A 532 16.55 -38.37 -21.35
N ALA A 533 15.71 -37.58 -22.03
CA ALA A 533 14.31 -37.47 -21.64
C ALA A 533 13.46 -38.26 -22.65
N SER A 534 12.70 -39.23 -22.12
CA SER A 534 11.72 -40.01 -22.88
C SER A 534 10.87 -39.09 -23.72
N LYS A 535 10.66 -39.42 -25.00
CA LYS A 535 9.57 -38.83 -25.78
C LYS A 535 8.27 -39.22 -25.07
N THR A 536 7.82 -38.41 -24.11
CA THR A 536 6.46 -38.44 -23.60
C THR A 536 5.57 -38.02 -24.77
N ARG A 537 5.21 -39.02 -25.59
CA ARG A 537 4.22 -38.87 -26.64
C ARG A 537 2.90 -38.51 -25.96
N GLY A 538 2.53 -37.23 -25.99
CA GLY A 538 1.18 -36.80 -25.64
C GLY A 538 1.06 -35.42 -25.02
N THR A 539 2.06 -34.92 -24.28
CA THR A 539 1.94 -33.64 -23.57
C THR A 539 2.52 -32.49 -24.39
N THR A 540 1.74 -31.43 -24.58
CA THR A 540 2.12 -30.23 -25.35
C THR A 540 2.86 -29.20 -24.50
N THR A 541 2.72 -29.25 -23.18
CA THR A 541 3.31 -28.31 -22.22
C THR A 541 3.93 -29.04 -21.03
N ILE A 542 4.79 -28.34 -20.29
CA ILE A 542 5.40 -28.79 -19.03
C ILE A 542 4.68 -28.06 -17.90
N GLY A 543 3.85 -28.75 -17.12
CA GLY A 543 3.10 -28.13 -16.04
C GLY A 543 3.97 -27.59 -14.91
N VAL A 544 3.71 -26.37 -14.46
CA VAL A 544 4.45 -25.70 -13.40
C VAL A 544 3.76 -25.92 -12.06
N THR A 545 4.53 -26.32 -11.06
CA THR A 545 4.05 -26.55 -9.68
C THR A 545 4.66 -25.57 -8.68
N SER A 546 5.83 -25.00 -8.97
CA SER A 546 6.49 -24.03 -8.10
C SER A 546 7.42 -23.11 -8.91
N VAL A 547 7.52 -21.85 -8.50
CA VAL A 547 8.45 -20.86 -9.06
C VAL A 547 9.25 -20.22 -7.93
N ALA A 548 10.55 -20.03 -8.16
CA ALA A 548 11.42 -19.28 -7.27
C ALA A 548 12.14 -18.18 -8.04
N LEU A 549 12.03 -16.94 -7.57
CA LEU A 549 12.76 -15.79 -8.10
C LEU A 549 14.13 -15.69 -7.43
N SER A 550 15.17 -15.39 -8.21
CA SER A 550 16.51 -15.20 -7.66
C SER A 550 16.60 -13.86 -6.92
N PRO A 551 17.01 -13.84 -5.65
CA PRO A 551 17.24 -12.58 -4.93
C PRO A 551 18.53 -11.86 -5.37
N TRP A 552 19.35 -12.51 -6.21
CA TRP A 552 20.67 -12.02 -6.63
C TRP A 552 20.70 -11.51 -8.07
N ASP A 553 19.74 -11.95 -8.89
CA ASP A 553 19.68 -11.68 -10.32
C ASP A 553 18.22 -11.57 -10.73
N LEU A 554 17.82 -10.38 -11.20
CA LEU A 554 16.43 -10.10 -11.56
C LEU A 554 15.98 -10.83 -12.84
N ASP A 555 16.92 -11.32 -13.65
CA ASP A 555 16.58 -12.04 -14.88
C ASP A 555 16.30 -13.54 -14.64
N THR A 556 16.94 -14.14 -13.64
CA THR A 556 16.89 -15.59 -13.43
C THR A 556 15.75 -16.02 -12.52
N PHE A 557 14.98 -17.01 -12.95
CA PHE A 557 14.02 -17.73 -12.10
C PHE A 557 14.09 -19.24 -12.29
N LEU A 558 13.66 -20.00 -11.29
CA LEU A 558 13.59 -21.46 -11.34
C LEU A 558 12.13 -21.91 -11.41
N VAL A 559 11.90 -22.99 -12.15
CA VAL A 559 10.59 -23.62 -12.29
C VAL A 559 10.71 -25.09 -11.87
N GLY A 560 9.88 -25.49 -10.90
CA GLY A 560 9.61 -26.89 -10.61
C GLY A 560 8.41 -27.37 -11.43
N SER A 561 8.49 -28.58 -11.97
CA SER A 561 7.42 -29.16 -12.77
C SER A 561 6.77 -30.38 -12.13
N GLU A 562 5.54 -30.65 -12.56
CA GLU A 562 4.79 -31.86 -12.23
C GLU A 562 5.52 -33.13 -12.71
N GLY A 563 6.27 -33.02 -13.80
CA GLY A 563 7.07 -34.12 -14.36
C GLY A 563 8.40 -34.40 -13.63
N GLY A 564 8.67 -33.72 -12.51
CA GLY A 564 9.91 -33.89 -11.74
C GLY A 564 11.13 -33.20 -12.35
N LEU A 565 10.91 -32.21 -13.20
CA LEU A 565 11.99 -31.40 -13.77
C LEU A 565 12.14 -30.13 -12.94
N VAL A 566 13.39 -29.75 -12.69
CA VAL A 566 13.73 -28.39 -12.28
C VAL A 566 14.37 -27.72 -13.48
N LEU A 567 13.92 -26.51 -13.80
CA LEU A 567 14.33 -25.77 -14.99
C LEU A 567 14.83 -24.39 -14.57
N LYS A 568 15.96 -23.98 -15.13
CA LYS A 568 16.45 -22.61 -15.05
C LYS A 568 15.88 -21.82 -16.21
N CYS A 569 15.26 -20.70 -15.89
CA CYS A 569 14.56 -19.84 -16.81
C CYS A 569 15.07 -18.39 -16.72
N SER A 570 14.82 -17.60 -17.76
CA SER A 570 15.20 -16.19 -17.86
C SER A 570 14.06 -15.34 -18.42
N PHE A 571 13.85 -14.17 -17.81
CA PHE A 571 12.83 -13.20 -18.25
C PHE A 571 13.23 -12.51 -19.56
N SER A 572 14.54 -12.33 -19.80
CA SER A 572 15.07 -11.70 -21.01
C SER A 572 15.07 -12.63 -22.23
N SER A 573 14.50 -13.83 -22.15
CA SER A 573 14.41 -14.71 -23.31
C SER A 573 13.49 -14.11 -24.37
N GLU A 574 14.03 -13.92 -25.57
CA GLU A 574 13.30 -13.43 -26.76
C GLU A 574 12.80 -14.58 -27.67
N THR A 575 13.13 -15.83 -27.34
CA THR A 575 12.76 -16.98 -28.18
C THR A 575 11.26 -17.19 -28.14
N VAL A 576 10.57 -17.17 -29.28
CA VAL A 576 9.12 -17.42 -29.34
C VAL A 576 8.80 -18.86 -28.95
N ALA A 577 7.79 -19.07 -28.10
CA ALA A 577 7.35 -20.39 -27.70
C ALA A 577 6.65 -21.13 -28.84
N ALA A 578 6.90 -22.43 -28.96
CA ALA A 578 6.29 -23.29 -29.97
C ALA A 578 4.87 -23.76 -29.57
N VAL A 579 4.02 -22.80 -29.18
CA VAL A 579 2.61 -23.00 -28.82
C VAL A 579 1.73 -22.43 -29.92
N PRO A 580 0.61 -23.07 -30.29
CA PRO A 580 -0.35 -22.47 -31.22
C PRO A 580 -0.88 -21.14 -30.67
N PRO A 581 -1.05 -20.09 -31.50
CA PRO A 581 -1.70 -18.86 -31.05
C PRO A 581 -3.15 -19.15 -30.64
N ASP A 582 -3.53 -18.74 -29.44
CA ASP A 582 -4.83 -19.03 -28.81
C ASP A 582 -5.55 -17.73 -28.38
N GLY A 583 -5.34 -16.66 -29.15
CA GLY A 583 -6.00 -15.36 -28.94
C GLY A 583 -5.41 -14.52 -27.81
N GLU A 584 -4.22 -14.88 -27.31
CA GLU A 584 -3.52 -14.07 -26.30
C GLU A 584 -3.10 -12.70 -26.86
N SER A 585 -3.16 -11.66 -26.01
CA SER A 585 -2.75 -10.29 -26.35
C SER A 585 -1.24 -10.18 -26.56
N VAL A 586 -0.45 -11.03 -25.91
CA VAL A 586 1.02 -11.04 -25.98
C VAL A 586 1.56 -12.36 -26.53
N THR A 587 2.59 -12.27 -27.37
CA THR A 587 3.29 -13.47 -27.88
C THR A 587 4.10 -14.14 -26.76
N LEU A 588 3.79 -15.40 -26.47
CA LEU A 588 4.48 -16.18 -25.45
C LEU A 588 5.91 -16.54 -25.85
N ARG A 589 6.84 -16.47 -24.89
CA ARG A 589 8.27 -16.76 -25.08
C ARG A 589 8.69 -18.05 -24.38
N ALA A 590 9.73 -18.72 -24.88
CA ALA A 590 10.30 -19.91 -24.28
C ALA A 590 11.42 -19.50 -23.30
N PRO A 591 11.22 -19.64 -21.97
CA PRO A 591 12.15 -19.05 -20.99
C PRO A 591 13.33 -19.96 -20.65
N MET A 592 13.28 -21.24 -21.03
CA MET A 592 14.19 -22.27 -20.54
C MET A 592 15.61 -22.09 -21.08
N GLN A 593 16.58 -21.96 -20.17
CA GLN A 593 18.01 -21.89 -20.48
C GLN A 593 18.74 -23.20 -20.16
N PHE A 594 18.34 -23.89 -19.09
CA PHE A 594 19.03 -25.07 -18.59
C PHE A 594 18.07 -26.00 -17.84
N SER A 595 18.33 -27.32 -17.91
CA SER A 595 17.54 -28.35 -17.23
C SER A 595 18.41 -29.13 -16.26
N PHE A 596 17.94 -29.28 -15.02
CA PHE A 596 18.60 -30.08 -14.00
C PHE A 596 18.24 -31.57 -14.16
N SER A 597 18.97 -32.44 -13.47
CA SER A 597 18.74 -33.89 -13.54
C SER A 597 17.30 -34.24 -13.12
N PRO A 598 16.53 -34.97 -13.96
CA PRO A 598 15.11 -35.24 -13.71
C PRO A 598 14.91 -36.13 -12.48
N ARG A 599 13.76 -35.96 -11.82
CA ARG A 599 13.40 -36.64 -10.56
C ARG A 599 12.21 -37.58 -10.71
N GLY A 600 12.02 -38.41 -9.69
CA GLY A 600 10.89 -39.32 -9.60
C GLY A 600 9.65 -38.60 -9.05
N GLY A 601 8.89 -37.98 -9.96
CA GLY A 601 7.60 -37.34 -9.66
C GLY A 601 7.66 -35.84 -9.38
N PRO A 602 6.51 -35.20 -9.08
CA PRO A 602 6.36 -33.75 -8.97
C PRO A 602 7.33 -33.05 -8.03
N ILE A 603 7.83 -31.90 -8.45
CA ILE A 603 8.54 -30.95 -7.59
C ILE A 603 7.51 -30.06 -6.90
N HIS A 604 7.39 -30.13 -5.58
CA HIS A 604 6.39 -29.30 -4.87
C HIS A 604 6.91 -27.91 -4.51
N SER A 605 8.21 -27.77 -4.24
CA SER A 605 8.76 -26.49 -3.81
C SER A 605 10.23 -26.34 -4.18
N VAL A 606 10.60 -25.13 -4.59
CA VAL A 606 11.97 -24.72 -4.88
C VAL A 606 12.25 -23.41 -4.13
N HIS A 607 13.44 -23.25 -3.57
CA HIS A 607 13.82 -22.02 -2.88
C HIS A 607 15.31 -21.71 -3.02
N PHE A 608 15.64 -20.46 -3.36
CA PHE A 608 17.02 -19.99 -3.42
C PHE A 608 17.65 -19.85 -2.03
N SER A 609 18.97 -19.93 -1.98
CA SER A 609 19.72 -19.50 -0.80
C SER A 609 19.75 -17.97 -0.74
N PRO A 610 19.33 -17.36 0.40
CA PRO A 610 19.48 -15.92 0.60
C PRO A 610 20.92 -15.51 0.89
N PHE A 611 21.85 -16.47 1.00
CA PHE A 611 23.26 -16.24 1.36
C PHE A 611 24.24 -16.56 0.25
N HIS A 612 23.82 -17.25 -0.81
CA HIS A 612 24.71 -17.59 -1.92
C HIS A 612 23.97 -17.70 -3.26
N ARG A 613 24.40 -16.90 -4.24
CA ARG A 613 23.75 -16.75 -5.56
C ARG A 613 23.57 -18.03 -6.38
N ASN A 614 24.43 -19.02 -6.18
CA ASN A 614 24.40 -20.25 -6.97
C ASN A 614 23.66 -21.38 -6.26
N LEU A 615 23.19 -21.24 -5.02
CA LEU A 615 22.61 -22.34 -4.28
C LEU A 615 21.08 -22.24 -4.22
N PHE A 616 20.43 -23.39 -4.37
CA PHE A 616 18.99 -23.53 -4.13
C PHE A 616 18.67 -24.94 -3.64
N VAL A 617 17.51 -25.08 -3.00
CA VAL A 617 16.98 -26.37 -2.56
C VAL A 617 15.68 -26.68 -3.29
N SER A 618 15.45 -27.94 -3.62
CA SER A 618 14.21 -28.43 -4.20
C SER A 618 13.71 -29.67 -3.48
N VAL A 619 12.39 -29.81 -3.33
CA VAL A 619 11.72 -30.95 -2.69
C VAL A 619 10.53 -31.41 -3.53
N GLY A 620 10.12 -32.67 -3.37
CA GLY A 620 9.00 -33.24 -4.10
C GLY A 620 8.50 -34.57 -3.54
N THR A 621 7.95 -35.39 -4.42
CA THR A 621 7.33 -36.67 -4.05
C THR A 621 8.33 -37.77 -3.64
N ASP A 622 9.61 -37.60 -3.95
CA ASP A 622 10.65 -38.58 -3.61
C ASP A 622 11.04 -38.59 -2.12
N GLY A 623 10.55 -37.63 -1.33
CA GLY A 623 10.82 -37.51 0.09
C GLY A 623 12.23 -36.97 0.40
N LEU A 624 12.92 -36.42 -0.59
CA LEU A 624 14.28 -35.91 -0.48
C LEU A 624 14.32 -34.38 -0.60
N ALA A 625 15.23 -33.75 0.15
CA ALA A 625 15.64 -32.37 -0.07
C ALA A 625 16.95 -32.36 -0.83
N HIS A 626 16.90 -31.82 -2.04
CA HIS A 626 18.05 -31.75 -2.93
C HIS A 626 18.66 -30.37 -2.90
N LEU A 627 19.91 -30.28 -2.46
CA LEU A 627 20.71 -29.09 -2.58
C LEU A 627 21.34 -29.07 -3.97
N HIS A 628 21.16 -27.98 -4.69
CA HIS A 628 21.64 -27.81 -6.04
C HIS A 628 22.54 -26.58 -6.15
N SER A 629 23.49 -26.65 -7.07
CA SER A 629 24.16 -25.48 -7.61
C SER A 629 23.58 -25.15 -8.98
N VAL A 630 23.21 -23.90 -9.22
CA VAL A 630 22.68 -23.41 -10.52
C VAL A 630 23.68 -23.64 -11.67
N LEU A 631 24.96 -23.87 -11.34
CA LEU A 631 26.03 -24.06 -12.30
C LEU A 631 26.16 -25.51 -12.82
N GLN A 632 25.46 -26.49 -12.23
CA GLN A 632 25.59 -27.89 -12.62
C GLN A 632 24.26 -28.67 -12.58
N PRO A 633 24.09 -29.70 -13.42
CA PRO A 633 22.81 -30.41 -13.55
C PRO A 633 22.52 -31.38 -12.41
N ARG A 634 23.55 -31.93 -11.76
CA ARG A 634 23.40 -32.89 -10.65
C ARG A 634 23.28 -32.15 -9.32
N PRO A 635 22.49 -32.67 -8.36
CA PRO A 635 22.46 -32.12 -7.00
C PRO A 635 23.81 -32.29 -6.31
N LEU A 636 24.20 -31.29 -5.51
CA LEU A 636 25.33 -31.34 -4.60
C LEU A 636 25.09 -32.38 -3.50
N LEU A 637 23.92 -32.32 -2.88
CA LEU A 637 23.54 -33.16 -1.75
C LEU A 637 22.07 -33.56 -1.86
N SER A 638 21.75 -34.77 -1.40
CA SER A 638 20.37 -35.27 -1.30
C SER A 638 20.13 -35.78 0.12
N LEU A 639 19.29 -35.06 0.85
CA LEU A 639 18.98 -35.32 2.25
C LEU A 639 17.62 -36.04 2.35
N ARG A 640 17.55 -37.14 3.10
CA ARG A 640 16.28 -37.83 3.35
C ARG A 640 15.49 -37.06 4.39
N VAL A 641 14.36 -36.49 3.96
CA VAL A 641 13.43 -35.76 4.84
C VAL A 641 12.39 -36.72 5.37
N SER A 642 11.57 -37.30 4.50
CA SER A 642 10.50 -38.22 4.90
C SER A 642 10.50 -39.46 4.03
N ASP A 643 9.87 -40.52 4.54
CA ASP A 643 9.48 -41.66 3.73
C ASP A 643 8.20 -41.43 2.91
N SER A 644 7.56 -40.27 3.13
CA SER A 644 6.42 -39.76 2.39
C SER A 644 6.78 -38.49 1.60
N TYR A 645 5.78 -37.83 1.04
CA TYR A 645 5.91 -36.60 0.28
C TYR A 645 6.45 -35.44 1.14
N VAL A 646 7.18 -34.54 0.49
CA VAL A 646 7.60 -33.26 1.07
C VAL A 646 6.95 -32.17 0.24
N PHE A 647 6.14 -31.32 0.88
CA PHE A 647 5.31 -30.33 0.20
C PHE A 647 6.00 -28.98 0.07
N TRP A 648 6.78 -28.58 1.06
CA TRP A 648 7.37 -27.24 1.08
C TRP A 648 8.79 -27.24 1.63
N VAL A 649 9.59 -26.28 1.14
CA VAL A 649 10.94 -26.02 1.65
C VAL A 649 11.21 -24.51 1.69
N ARG A 650 11.86 -24.07 2.77
CA ARG A 650 12.38 -22.70 2.89
C ARG A 650 13.75 -22.71 3.53
N TRP A 651 14.65 -21.90 2.98
CA TRP A 651 15.92 -21.60 3.61
C TRP A 651 15.68 -20.70 4.82
N SER A 652 16.46 -20.86 5.88
CA SER A 652 16.46 -19.89 6.98
C SER A 652 16.87 -18.50 6.46
N PRO A 653 16.20 -17.42 6.87
CA PRO A 653 16.59 -16.06 6.50
C PRO A 653 17.82 -15.56 7.27
N THR A 654 18.23 -16.22 8.36
CA THR A 654 19.33 -15.77 9.23
C THR A 654 20.52 -16.72 9.30
N ARG A 655 20.32 -18.04 9.19
CA ARG A 655 21.40 -19.02 9.23
C ARG A 655 21.73 -19.59 7.84
N PRO A 656 22.93 -19.35 7.29
CA PRO A 656 23.34 -19.81 5.97
C PRO A 656 23.25 -21.31 5.72
N LEU A 657 23.45 -22.13 6.75
CA LEU A 657 23.48 -23.60 6.61
C LEU A 657 22.16 -24.28 6.97
N VAL A 658 21.11 -23.53 7.32
CA VAL A 658 19.86 -24.09 7.83
C VAL A 658 18.72 -23.92 6.83
N PHE A 659 17.95 -24.99 6.63
CA PHE A 659 16.67 -24.93 5.93
C PHE A 659 15.64 -25.82 6.63
N ALA A 660 14.36 -25.51 6.44
CA ALA A 660 13.24 -26.27 6.95
C ALA A 660 12.42 -26.87 5.80
N ALA A 661 11.92 -28.08 6.00
CA ALA A 661 11.07 -28.79 5.05
C ALA A 661 9.83 -29.38 5.74
N VAL A 662 8.69 -29.31 5.05
CA VAL A 662 7.39 -29.77 5.56
C VAL A 662 7.01 -31.10 4.91
N THR A 663 6.63 -32.06 5.74
CA THR A 663 6.34 -33.43 5.31
C THR A 663 4.84 -33.71 5.25
N GLY A 664 4.45 -34.69 4.42
CA GLY A 664 3.07 -35.18 4.34
C GLY A 664 2.58 -35.96 5.56
N GLN A 665 3.37 -36.01 6.63
CA GLN A 665 2.98 -36.57 7.93
C GLN A 665 2.72 -35.46 8.97
N GLY A 666 2.75 -34.19 8.57
CA GLY A 666 2.55 -33.05 9.48
C GLY A 666 3.77 -32.76 10.35
N LEU A 667 4.97 -33.17 9.93
CA LEU A 667 6.22 -32.83 10.61
C LEU A 667 6.98 -31.77 9.84
N VAL A 668 7.56 -30.82 10.56
CA VAL A 668 8.57 -29.89 10.02
C VAL A 668 9.94 -30.37 10.45
N GLN A 669 10.81 -30.60 9.47
CA GLN A 669 12.17 -31.04 9.70
C GLN A 669 13.15 -29.94 9.36
N MET A 670 14.03 -29.61 10.30
CA MET A 670 15.08 -28.61 10.13
C MET A 670 16.42 -29.29 9.94
N PHE A 671 17.14 -28.91 8.90
CA PHE A 671 18.46 -29.45 8.57
C PHE A 671 19.52 -28.38 8.79
N ASP A 672 20.66 -28.77 9.35
CA ASP A 672 21.84 -27.91 9.49
C ASP A 672 22.99 -28.57 8.71
N LEU A 673 23.34 -27.99 7.57
CA LEU A 673 24.38 -28.45 6.66
C LEU A 673 25.79 -28.36 7.27
N GLY A 674 25.96 -27.59 8.36
CA GLY A 674 27.22 -27.52 9.11
C GLY A 674 27.46 -28.76 9.97
N ARG A 675 26.43 -29.56 10.24
CA ARG A 675 26.58 -30.82 10.99
C ARG A 675 27.04 -31.93 10.05
N ARG A 676 27.91 -32.81 10.58
CA ARG A 676 28.33 -34.02 9.86
C ARG A 676 27.19 -35.05 9.66
N SER A 677 26.10 -34.90 10.40
CA SER A 677 24.95 -35.79 10.35
C SER A 677 23.97 -35.32 9.28
N LEU A 678 23.56 -36.23 8.39
CA LEU A 678 22.51 -35.98 7.39
C LEU A 678 21.08 -36.11 7.98
N ARG A 679 20.96 -36.31 9.30
CA ARG A 679 19.67 -36.35 10.00
C ARG A 679 19.18 -34.93 10.31
N PRO A 680 17.86 -34.71 10.42
CA PRO A 680 17.33 -33.44 10.86
C PRO A 680 17.87 -33.08 12.26
N THR A 681 18.19 -31.80 12.43
CA THR A 681 18.65 -31.20 13.67
C THR A 681 17.49 -31.02 14.65
N ALA A 682 16.31 -30.63 14.13
CA ALA A 682 15.08 -30.54 14.89
C ALA A 682 13.92 -31.10 14.07
N THR A 683 12.97 -31.72 14.76
CA THR A 683 11.70 -32.19 14.18
C THR A 683 10.57 -31.62 15.02
N ILE A 684 9.69 -30.85 14.39
CA ILE A 684 8.59 -30.13 15.03
C ILE A 684 7.28 -30.79 14.60
N ASP A 685 6.57 -31.38 15.55
CA ASP A 685 5.24 -31.97 15.34
C ASP A 685 4.17 -30.87 15.40
N GLN A 686 3.33 -30.80 14.36
CA GLN A 686 2.25 -29.83 14.27
C GLN A 686 1.03 -30.17 15.17
N ASN A 687 1.05 -31.33 15.85
CA ASN A 687 -0.03 -31.83 16.69
C ASN A 687 -1.37 -32.00 15.95
N THR A 688 -1.30 -32.34 14.66
CA THR A 688 -2.45 -32.52 13.75
C THR A 688 -2.90 -33.98 13.65
N GLY A 689 -2.36 -34.88 14.48
CA GLY A 689 -2.67 -36.31 14.42
C GLY A 689 -2.11 -37.02 13.19
N GLY A 690 -1.03 -36.50 12.61
CA GLY A 690 -0.37 -37.06 11.43
C GLY A 690 -0.94 -36.57 10.09
N GLN A 691 -1.85 -35.60 10.10
CA GLN A 691 -2.34 -34.94 8.90
C GLN A 691 -1.23 -34.09 8.25
N PRO A 692 -1.18 -33.99 6.91
CA PRO A 692 -0.12 -33.29 6.21
C PRO A 692 -0.11 -31.79 6.53
N ALA A 693 1.06 -31.19 6.33
CA ALA A 693 1.23 -29.75 6.29
C ALA A 693 1.74 -29.35 4.90
N TYR A 694 1.22 -28.26 4.36
CA TYR A 694 1.34 -27.93 2.93
C TYR A 694 2.27 -26.76 2.65
N CYS A 695 2.37 -25.81 3.57
CA CYS A 695 3.15 -24.59 3.38
C CYS A 695 3.90 -24.19 4.66
N LEU A 696 5.02 -23.49 4.49
CA LEU A 696 5.85 -22.98 5.56
C LEU A 696 6.54 -21.68 5.15
N GLU A 697 6.56 -20.70 6.05
CA GLU A 697 7.23 -19.44 5.81
C GLU A 697 7.87 -18.88 7.09
N PHE A 698 9.14 -18.47 6.98
CA PHE A 698 9.82 -17.73 8.04
C PHE A 698 9.37 -16.27 7.99
N ASN A 699 9.22 -15.66 9.16
CA ASN A 699 8.90 -14.26 9.23
C ASN A 699 10.10 -13.40 8.77
N PRO A 700 9.91 -12.44 7.85
CA PRO A 700 11.00 -11.68 7.26
C PRO A 700 11.64 -10.64 8.19
N LYS A 701 10.97 -10.26 9.29
CA LYS A 701 11.46 -9.27 10.26
C LYS A 701 11.73 -9.89 11.62
N HIS A 702 10.80 -10.68 12.14
CA HIS A 702 10.94 -11.43 13.39
C HIS A 702 11.51 -12.81 13.09
N THR A 703 12.81 -12.90 12.87
CA THR A 703 13.48 -14.09 12.32
C THR A 703 13.42 -15.33 13.20
N ASN A 704 12.96 -15.20 14.45
CA ASN A 704 12.68 -16.30 15.36
C ASN A 704 11.27 -16.89 15.17
N LEU A 705 10.40 -16.31 14.35
CA LEU A 705 9.05 -16.80 14.10
C LEU A 705 8.96 -17.54 12.76
N MET A 706 8.19 -18.63 12.76
CA MET A 706 7.92 -19.44 11.58
C MET A 706 6.45 -19.89 11.57
N ALA A 707 5.78 -19.72 10.43
CA ALA A 707 4.40 -20.16 10.23
C ALA A 707 4.35 -21.47 9.43
N VAL A 708 3.40 -22.34 9.80
CA VAL A 708 3.17 -23.63 9.13
C VAL A 708 1.68 -23.82 8.93
N GLY A 709 1.25 -24.01 7.68
CA GLY A 709 -0.14 -24.26 7.32
C GLY A 709 -0.45 -25.76 7.20
N ASN A 710 -1.50 -26.20 7.88
CA ASN A 710 -1.86 -27.61 8.01
C ASN A 710 -3.15 -27.99 7.25
N ALA A 711 -3.32 -29.29 7.00
CA ALA A 711 -4.52 -29.84 6.38
C ALA A 711 -5.77 -29.82 7.26
N ASP A 712 -5.65 -29.59 8.57
CA ASP A 712 -6.79 -29.46 9.48
C ASP A 712 -7.37 -28.03 9.55
N GLY A 713 -6.93 -27.15 8.64
CA GLY A 713 -7.36 -25.75 8.62
C GLY A 713 -6.76 -24.91 9.75
N SER A 714 -5.65 -25.34 10.35
CA SER A 714 -4.93 -24.54 11.36
C SER A 714 -3.55 -24.08 10.86
N VAL A 715 -3.16 -22.87 11.28
CA VAL A 715 -1.81 -22.32 11.06
C VAL A 715 -1.10 -22.22 12.39
N ASN A 716 0.01 -22.93 12.54
CA ASN A 716 0.81 -22.87 13.75
C ASN A 716 1.94 -21.85 13.59
N ILE A 717 2.04 -20.91 14.52
CA ILE A 717 3.14 -19.96 14.63
C ILE A 717 4.11 -20.49 15.68
N TRP A 718 5.31 -20.83 15.24
CA TRP A 718 6.37 -21.39 16.06
C TRP A 718 7.42 -20.33 16.37
N GLN A 719 7.82 -20.27 17.63
CA GLN A 719 9.03 -19.58 18.05
C GLN A 719 10.20 -20.56 18.05
N LEU A 720 11.23 -20.23 17.29
CA LEU A 720 12.44 -21.02 17.11
C LEU A 720 13.48 -20.66 18.19
N SER A 721 14.30 -21.64 18.54
CA SER A 721 15.40 -21.45 19.48
C SER A 721 16.57 -20.70 18.82
N ALA A 722 17.42 -20.09 19.67
CA ALA A 722 18.64 -19.40 19.24
C ALA A 722 19.56 -20.28 18.38
N GLU A 723 19.64 -21.58 18.68
CA GLU A 723 20.43 -22.55 17.90
C GLU A 723 20.00 -22.63 16.43
N LEU A 724 18.74 -22.33 16.11
CA LEU A 724 18.21 -22.39 14.74
C LEU A 724 18.22 -21.04 14.03
N THR A 725 18.44 -19.94 14.76
CA THR A 725 18.27 -18.57 14.27
C THR A 725 19.57 -17.76 14.29
N GLU A 726 20.50 -18.04 15.20
CA GLU A 726 21.77 -17.30 15.32
C GLU A 726 22.85 -17.84 14.37
N GLN A 727 23.40 -16.96 13.54
CA GLN A 727 24.45 -17.31 12.58
C GLN A 727 25.81 -17.51 13.27
N GLY A 728 26.43 -18.68 13.06
CA GLY A 728 27.81 -18.92 13.45
C GLY A 728 28.83 -18.22 12.54
N ALA A 729 29.95 -17.77 13.11
CA ALA A 729 30.98 -16.99 12.41
C ALA A 729 31.61 -17.67 11.17
N LYS A 730 31.57 -19.00 11.08
CA LYS A 730 32.18 -19.77 9.97
C LYS A 730 31.17 -20.29 8.94
N GLU A 731 29.87 -20.09 9.17
CA GLU A 731 28.84 -20.70 8.34
C GLU A 731 28.88 -20.26 6.89
N THR A 732 29.09 -18.97 6.64
CA THR A 732 29.19 -18.43 5.28
C THR A 732 30.37 -19.02 4.51
N ALA A 733 31.51 -19.21 5.18
CA ALA A 733 32.70 -19.83 4.56
C ALA A 733 32.46 -21.33 4.24
N ILE A 734 31.73 -22.04 5.09
CA ILE A 734 31.34 -23.44 4.85
C ILE A 734 30.34 -23.52 3.68
N LEU A 735 29.37 -22.60 3.63
CA LEU A 735 28.41 -22.53 2.54
C LEU A 735 29.10 -22.25 1.19
N GLU A 736 30.07 -21.34 1.18
CA GLU A 736 30.90 -21.05 0.00
C GLU A 736 31.69 -22.29 -0.44
N GLN A 737 32.27 -23.03 0.49
CA GLN A 737 32.96 -24.28 0.19
C GLN A 737 32.01 -25.29 -0.45
N LEU A 738 30.82 -25.47 0.12
CA LEU A 738 29.77 -26.37 -0.39
C LEU A 738 29.29 -25.95 -1.78
N ALA A 739 29.16 -24.65 -2.04
CA ALA A 739 28.74 -24.13 -3.34
C ALA A 739 29.76 -24.38 -4.47
N ASN A 740 31.03 -24.50 -4.11
CA ASN A 740 32.14 -24.74 -5.04
C ASN A 740 32.44 -26.23 -5.24
N GLU A 741 31.71 -27.13 -4.60
CA GLU A 741 31.84 -28.57 -4.83
C GLU A 741 31.35 -28.94 -6.25
N VAL A 742 32.21 -29.66 -6.98
CA VAL A 742 31.88 -30.18 -8.30
C VAL A 742 31.44 -31.63 -8.14
N THR A 743 30.27 -31.94 -8.69
CA THR A 743 29.75 -33.30 -8.69
C THR A 743 30.43 -34.11 -9.81
N ASP A 744 31.03 -35.25 -9.45
CA ASP A 744 31.61 -36.21 -10.42
C ASP A 744 30.53 -36.88 -11.30
#